data_AF-A0A4S8R082-F1
#
_entry.id   AF-A0A4S8R082-F1
#
_cell.length_a   1.000
_cell.length_b   1.000
_cell.length_c   1.000
_cell.angle_alpha   90.00
_cell.angle_beta   90.00
_cell.angle_gamma   90.00
#
_symmetry.space_group_name_H-M   'P 1'
#
loop_
_entity.id
_entity.type
_entity.pdbx_description
1 polymer ?
#
loop_
_entity_poly.entity_id
_entity_poly.type
_entity_poly.pdbx_seq_one_letter_code
_entity_poly.pdbx_strand_id
1 'polypeptide(L)'
;MEAFRLWTMFSLEKLSKRLSGLFHGKDLPNRTVEDVLWNEMLAYYEDRLEDTYIPNLRLSLKSCNTVFNDANNDKFTTARNELSVFQNQTFAGLKAGQRLIGRHGTLVTKAYDSRRSKVVEELLQTSPKSTKQTRKLWIDICFLGRLRVILEKFKEVSLKLPSFNNVTIIPVTGDRIPQKALKDALELRETLNLLDLPTDTLTVETVIGPSWAVAKAEREYGKLQKQALNIHAEIQLILLLSRNERLLDKSFAYFGCSKYSCFMCSHFLKAYGRIGTRGCHGRLFKPWTVPEATGLTSSQADKIAKSVVQVQKNIEKELKSDFDKAVRLERTSVVGGSSIFSDHKAEKSGKHLVIEQRKKKMEQERVAGLFNRLSVGKSETAFPKSTWGNPSGGALAESNQLGECNTCSKVASRMCSICNKDFYCSELCETKTHGSHLFTCAKRPLTSADYLYRNIVRDTVPDEEDVLEDFGFNRLVSFADHCKLLGLYKGLWLGDVLVEDIHRWQVEGTLIANIKKYFYQINEANRGGYFPWFLGNLHILEKPLTQEDSIQNILATFYDQAKAYLDKEDQHKQPSQLEPEAKIQCYEILATVLHAAHSNPVQKNWYSFGFCTCTDEREESTLGLLYRRLLLGNKLLDDLRGSNQHVFYGPAPQTATFTEFWHAYESGKLIELIDSKGLQKMRLEFKFLQWFLSLSPSRPQASVWSLKQFVAIDNPAEVPPNETLQVDYGFMNCQTFEETCILLEIYKRLLREADPLELHEACLAGKLFEFAEAYYHIDESHRRLMKNLYPLRRE
;
A
#
# COMPACT_ATOMS: atom_id res chain seq x y z
N MET A 1 -15.84 6.50 -47.40
CA MET A 1 -15.46 5.96 -46.07
C MET A 1 -13.95 5.79 -45.92
N GLU A 2 -13.23 5.29 -46.92
CA GLU A 2 -11.75 5.18 -46.88
C GLU A 2 -11.03 6.52 -46.78
N ALA A 3 -11.48 7.56 -47.51
CA ALA A 3 -10.90 8.90 -47.40
C ALA A 3 -11.03 9.51 -45.98
N PHE A 4 -12.13 9.21 -45.27
CA PHE A 4 -12.35 9.64 -43.88
C PHE A 4 -11.46 8.87 -42.91
N ARG A 5 -11.27 7.55 -43.14
CA ARG A 5 -10.32 6.70 -42.40
C ARG A 5 -8.87 7.16 -42.58
N LEU A 6 -8.45 7.43 -43.81
CA LEU A 6 -7.09 7.91 -44.14
C LEU A 6 -6.82 9.28 -43.53
N TRP A 7 -7.79 10.20 -43.55
CA TRP A 7 -7.67 11.52 -42.91
C TRP A 7 -7.57 11.41 -41.38
N THR A 8 -8.36 10.53 -40.76
CA THR A 8 -8.23 10.25 -39.31
C THR A 8 -6.92 9.58 -38.94
N MET A 9 -6.41 8.64 -39.75
CA MET A 9 -5.12 7.99 -39.48
C MET A 9 -3.95 8.97 -39.58
N PHE A 10 -3.95 9.85 -40.59
CA PHE A 10 -2.93 10.88 -40.76
C PHE A 10 -2.96 11.92 -39.63
N SER A 11 -4.16 12.27 -39.14
CA SER A 11 -4.34 13.15 -37.98
C SER A 11 -3.83 12.50 -36.68
N LEU A 12 -4.09 11.21 -36.48
CA LEU A 12 -3.63 10.47 -35.29
C LEU A 12 -2.12 10.23 -35.29
N GLU A 13 -1.51 9.97 -36.45
CA GLU A 13 -0.04 9.84 -36.55
C GLU A 13 0.66 11.18 -36.28
N LYS A 14 0.11 12.29 -36.78
CA LYS A 14 0.57 13.65 -36.44
C LYS A 14 0.44 13.92 -34.95
N LEU A 15 -0.71 13.58 -34.35
CA LEU A 15 -0.92 13.72 -32.91
C LEU A 15 0.09 12.88 -32.12
N SER A 16 0.34 11.64 -32.51
CA SER A 16 1.38 10.76 -31.94
C SER A 16 2.75 11.44 -31.94
N LYS A 17 3.19 11.96 -33.10
CA LYS A 17 4.47 12.66 -33.26
C LYS A 17 4.54 13.93 -32.41
N ARG A 18 3.45 14.69 -32.30
CA ARG A 18 3.37 15.89 -31.46
C ARG A 18 3.44 15.55 -29.96
N LEU A 19 2.77 14.50 -29.53
CA LEU A 19 2.78 14.04 -28.13
C LEU A 19 4.17 13.51 -27.73
N SER A 20 4.83 12.73 -28.60
CA SER A 20 6.22 12.32 -28.40
C SER A 20 7.19 13.50 -28.44
N GLY A 21 6.93 14.49 -29.30
CA GLY A 21 7.76 15.70 -29.43
C GLY A 21 7.87 16.55 -28.16
N LEU A 22 6.86 16.52 -27.27
CA LEU A 22 6.93 17.17 -25.95
C LEU A 22 8.00 16.53 -25.03
N PHE A 23 8.28 15.23 -25.19
CA PHE A 23 9.33 14.53 -24.44
C PHE A 23 10.72 14.86 -24.97
N HIS A 24 10.89 14.87 -26.29
CA HIS A 24 12.15 15.14 -26.99
C HIS A 24 12.58 16.62 -27.00
N GLY A 25 11.81 17.51 -26.37
CA GLY A 25 11.97 18.97 -26.39
C GLY A 25 13.22 19.56 -25.73
N LYS A 26 14.36 18.85 -25.72
CA LYS A 26 15.67 19.46 -25.49
C LYS A 26 16.21 20.19 -26.73
N ASP A 27 15.76 19.83 -27.95
CA ASP A 27 16.40 20.27 -29.20
C ASP A 27 15.55 21.13 -30.18
N LEU A 28 14.32 21.55 -29.84
CA LEU A 28 13.54 22.54 -30.60
C LEU A 28 12.79 23.50 -29.63
N PRO A 29 12.48 24.76 -30.00
CA PRO A 29 11.90 25.71 -29.06
C PRO A 29 10.50 25.24 -28.62
N ASN A 30 10.46 24.75 -27.38
CA ASN A 30 9.36 24.09 -26.66
C ASN A 30 7.99 24.78 -26.76
N ARG A 31 7.93 26.09 -27.06
CA ARG A 31 6.67 26.84 -27.24
C ARG A 31 5.84 26.36 -28.42
N THR A 32 6.48 25.95 -29.52
CA THR A 32 5.77 25.66 -30.78
C THR A 32 4.91 24.39 -30.73
N VAL A 33 5.31 23.35 -29.98
CA VAL A 33 4.55 22.10 -29.86
C VAL A 33 3.40 22.24 -28.85
N GLU A 34 3.63 22.94 -27.74
CA GLU A 34 2.60 23.23 -26.74
C GLU A 34 1.45 24.05 -27.34
N ASP A 35 1.77 25.11 -28.07
CA ASP A 35 0.76 25.98 -28.69
C ASP A 35 -0.09 25.21 -29.71
N VAL A 36 0.51 24.27 -30.43
CA VAL A 36 -0.25 23.46 -31.40
C VAL A 36 -1.17 22.46 -30.69
N LEU A 37 -0.69 21.76 -29.65
CA LEU A 37 -1.53 20.85 -28.86
C LEU A 37 -2.65 21.59 -28.13
N TRP A 38 -2.37 22.81 -27.66
CA TRP A 38 -3.37 23.68 -27.05
C TRP A 38 -4.47 24.06 -28.04
N ASN A 39 -4.09 24.48 -29.25
CA ASN A 39 -5.05 24.80 -30.30
C ASN A 39 -5.84 23.56 -30.76
N GLU A 40 -5.21 22.40 -30.94
CA GLU A 40 -5.92 21.17 -31.29
C GLU A 40 -6.95 20.76 -30.22
N MET A 41 -6.61 20.93 -28.94
CA MET A 41 -7.55 20.67 -27.84
C MET A 41 -8.71 21.68 -27.82
N LEU A 42 -8.45 22.98 -28.02
CA LEU A 42 -9.51 23.98 -28.07
C LEU A 42 -10.46 23.75 -29.25
N ALA A 43 -9.92 23.41 -30.43
CA ALA A 43 -10.72 23.08 -31.61
C ALA A 43 -11.62 21.85 -31.35
N TYR A 44 -11.10 20.82 -30.67
CA TYR A 44 -11.91 19.65 -30.30
C TYR A 44 -13.05 19.97 -29.32
N TYR A 45 -12.91 21.01 -28.50
CA TYR A 45 -13.91 21.45 -27.53
C TYR A 45 -14.77 22.63 -28.03
N GLU A 46 -14.56 23.12 -29.26
CA GLU A 46 -15.16 24.36 -29.78
C GLU A 46 -16.68 24.38 -29.61
N ASP A 47 -17.39 23.36 -30.11
CA ASP A 47 -18.85 23.23 -29.99
C ASP A 47 -19.30 23.26 -28.52
N ARG A 48 -18.61 22.53 -27.64
CA ARG A 48 -18.99 22.47 -26.20
C ARG A 48 -18.72 23.79 -25.47
N LEU A 49 -17.68 24.50 -25.89
CA LEU A 49 -17.32 25.81 -25.34
C LEU A 49 -18.39 26.83 -25.68
N GLU A 50 -18.81 26.89 -26.94
CA GLU A 50 -19.83 27.82 -27.42
C GLU A 50 -21.25 27.44 -26.97
N ASP A 51 -21.62 26.16 -27.01
CA ASP A 51 -22.99 25.72 -26.72
C ASP A 51 -23.28 25.59 -25.23
N THR A 52 -22.28 25.28 -24.41
CA THR A 52 -22.49 24.90 -23.01
C THR A 52 -21.62 25.67 -22.02
N TYR A 53 -20.29 25.65 -22.18
CA TYR A 53 -19.40 26.05 -21.06
C TYR A 53 -19.42 27.57 -20.88
N ILE A 54 -19.25 28.34 -21.97
CA ILE A 54 -19.26 29.80 -21.93
C ILE A 54 -20.67 30.34 -21.62
N PRO A 55 -21.78 29.83 -22.20
CA PRO A 55 -23.13 30.24 -21.81
C PRO A 55 -23.44 30.02 -20.34
N ASN A 56 -23.12 28.84 -19.78
CA ASN A 56 -23.34 28.56 -18.36
C ASN A 56 -22.52 29.49 -17.47
N LEU A 57 -21.25 29.70 -17.81
CA LEU A 57 -20.39 30.66 -17.10
C LEU A 57 -20.97 32.08 -17.15
N ARG A 58 -21.48 32.55 -18.30
CA ARG A 58 -22.15 33.85 -18.42
C ARG A 58 -23.37 33.95 -17.50
N LEU A 59 -24.21 32.92 -17.45
CA LEU A 59 -25.38 32.91 -16.58
C LEU A 59 -24.98 32.99 -15.10
N SER A 60 -23.98 32.22 -14.69
CA SER A 60 -23.48 32.23 -13.31
C SER A 60 -22.78 33.54 -12.94
N LEU A 61 -22.01 34.14 -13.85
CA LEU A 61 -21.40 35.46 -13.66
C LEU A 61 -22.47 36.55 -13.50
N LYS A 62 -23.51 36.57 -14.35
CA LYS A 62 -24.64 37.52 -14.21
C LYS A 62 -25.33 37.38 -12.86
N SER A 63 -25.52 36.14 -12.41
CA SER A 63 -26.18 35.83 -11.14
C SER A 63 -25.38 36.27 -9.91
N CYS A 64 -24.08 36.59 -10.07
CA CYS A 64 -23.18 36.99 -8.99
C CYS A 64 -22.71 38.45 -9.09
N ASN A 65 -23.31 39.29 -9.95
CA ASN A 65 -22.90 40.69 -10.15
C ASN A 65 -22.80 41.51 -8.85
N THR A 66 -23.70 41.28 -7.90
CA THR A 66 -23.74 41.97 -6.61
C THR A 66 -22.52 41.64 -5.74
N VAL A 67 -21.91 40.46 -5.92
CA VAL A 67 -20.71 40.02 -5.19
C VAL A 67 -19.46 40.74 -5.70
N PHE A 68 -19.42 41.12 -6.98
CA PHE A 68 -18.27 41.80 -7.58
C PHE A 68 -18.25 43.31 -7.29
N ASN A 69 -19.42 43.91 -7.10
CA ASN A 69 -19.59 45.36 -6.88
C ASN A 69 -19.66 45.76 -5.39
N ASP A 70 -19.36 44.83 -4.48
CA ASP A 70 -19.31 45.10 -3.04
C ASP A 70 -18.07 45.94 -2.71
N ALA A 71 -18.31 47.21 -2.35
CA ALA A 71 -17.28 48.23 -2.10
C ALA A 71 -16.59 48.11 -0.73
N ASN A 72 -16.84 47.02 0.01
CA ASN A 72 -16.15 46.75 1.26
C ASN A 72 -14.66 46.50 1.02
N ASN A 73 -13.81 47.35 1.60
CA ASN A 73 -12.36 47.20 1.59
C ASN A 73 -11.99 46.05 2.55
N ASP A 74 -12.15 44.81 2.07
CA ASP A 74 -11.84 43.59 2.78
C ASP A 74 -10.76 42.78 2.04
N LYS A 75 -10.37 41.63 2.62
CA LYS A 75 -9.36 40.72 2.05
C LYS A 75 -9.71 40.18 0.65
N PHE A 76 -10.93 40.36 0.16
CA PHE A 76 -11.41 39.86 -1.13
C PHE A 76 -11.41 40.90 -2.25
N THR A 77 -10.99 42.15 -1.98
CA THR A 77 -10.94 43.24 -2.98
C THR A 77 -10.23 42.83 -4.27
N THR A 78 -9.06 42.18 -4.15
CA THR A 78 -8.30 41.67 -5.30
C THR A 78 -9.08 40.61 -6.09
N ALA A 79 -9.73 39.66 -5.41
CA ALA A 79 -10.52 38.61 -6.05
C ALA A 79 -11.76 39.17 -6.77
N ARG A 80 -12.44 40.16 -6.20
CA ARG A 80 -13.57 40.85 -6.87
C ARG A 80 -13.11 41.57 -8.13
N ASN A 81 -11.96 42.23 -8.09
CA ASN A 81 -11.38 42.89 -9.27
C ASN A 81 -11.01 41.88 -10.37
N GLU A 82 -10.35 40.77 -10.01
CA GLU A 82 -10.02 39.68 -10.95
C GLU A 82 -11.27 39.09 -11.61
N LEU A 83 -12.31 38.81 -10.81
CA LEU A 83 -13.59 38.27 -11.31
C LEU A 83 -14.35 39.28 -12.17
N SER A 84 -14.31 40.57 -11.86
CA SER A 84 -14.89 41.64 -12.68
C SER A 84 -14.19 41.77 -14.03
N VAL A 85 -12.85 41.70 -14.05
CA VAL A 85 -12.08 41.66 -15.31
C VAL A 85 -12.41 40.41 -16.12
N PHE A 86 -12.52 39.25 -15.46
CA PHE A 86 -12.89 38.00 -16.11
C PHE A 86 -14.32 38.04 -16.67
N GLN A 87 -15.24 38.65 -15.94
CA GLN A 87 -16.61 38.90 -16.36
C GLN A 87 -16.64 39.74 -17.64
N ASN A 88 -16.01 40.91 -17.63
CA ASN A 88 -15.99 41.81 -18.77
C ASN A 88 -15.47 41.13 -20.04
N GLN A 89 -14.46 40.28 -19.93
CA GLN A 89 -13.92 39.53 -21.06
C GLN A 89 -14.81 38.37 -21.52
N THR A 90 -15.54 37.73 -20.61
CA THR A 90 -16.53 36.69 -20.97
C THR A 90 -17.71 37.28 -21.75
N PHE A 91 -18.09 38.53 -21.45
CA PHE A 91 -19.17 39.26 -22.14
C PHE A 91 -18.72 40.03 -23.38
N ALA A 92 -17.43 40.41 -23.46
CA ALA A 92 -16.88 41.09 -24.64
C ALA A 92 -17.05 40.25 -25.91
N GLY A 93 -17.45 40.90 -27.01
CA GLY A 93 -17.52 40.30 -28.34
C GLY A 93 -16.13 39.91 -28.88
N LEU A 94 -16.11 39.23 -30.02
CA LEU A 94 -14.85 38.95 -30.73
C LEU A 94 -14.20 40.29 -31.13
N LYS A 95 -12.94 40.52 -30.75
CA LYS A 95 -12.21 41.72 -31.19
C LYS A 95 -11.86 41.59 -32.68
N ALA A 96 -11.78 42.71 -33.40
CA ALA A 96 -11.38 42.74 -34.80
C ALA A 96 -10.02 42.03 -35.00
N GLY A 97 -9.98 41.00 -35.86
CA GLY A 97 -8.78 40.19 -36.13
C GLY A 97 -8.50 39.06 -35.12
N GLN A 98 -9.24 38.93 -34.02
CA GLN A 98 -9.06 37.84 -33.06
C GLN A 98 -9.68 36.55 -33.60
N ARG A 99 -8.90 35.46 -33.67
CA ARG A 99 -9.45 34.13 -33.99
C ARG A 99 -10.32 33.61 -32.83
N LEU A 100 -11.42 32.93 -33.16
CA LEU A 100 -12.33 32.33 -32.17
C LEU A 100 -11.59 31.44 -31.16
N ILE A 101 -10.69 30.59 -31.67
CA ILE A 101 -9.84 29.73 -30.85
C ILE A 101 -8.94 30.50 -29.86
N GLY A 102 -8.44 31.67 -30.28
CA GLY A 102 -7.63 32.53 -29.42
C GLY A 102 -8.45 33.17 -28.30
N ARG A 103 -9.73 33.48 -28.56
CA ARG A 103 -10.68 33.93 -27.53
C ARG A 103 -10.94 32.81 -26.52
N HIS A 104 -11.24 31.61 -26.99
CA HIS A 104 -11.44 30.44 -26.11
C HIS A 104 -10.23 30.19 -25.23
N GLY A 105 -9.03 30.20 -25.82
CA GLY A 105 -7.79 30.02 -25.06
C GLY A 105 -7.60 31.06 -23.97
N THR A 106 -7.93 32.33 -24.26
CA THR A 106 -7.87 33.41 -23.26
C THR A 106 -8.84 33.17 -22.11
N LEU A 107 -10.10 32.84 -22.41
CA LEU A 107 -11.13 32.61 -21.37
C LEU A 107 -10.80 31.39 -20.50
N VAL A 108 -10.35 30.30 -21.12
CA VAL A 108 -9.96 29.08 -20.42
C VAL A 108 -8.74 29.32 -19.52
N THR A 109 -7.75 30.08 -19.99
CA THR A 109 -6.55 30.41 -19.20
C THR A 109 -6.92 31.25 -17.98
N LYS A 110 -7.78 32.26 -18.13
CA LYS A 110 -8.25 33.06 -17.00
C LYS A 110 -9.09 32.28 -16.00
N ALA A 111 -9.91 31.35 -16.48
CA ALA A 111 -10.64 30.45 -15.59
C ALA A 111 -9.69 29.55 -14.79
N TYR A 112 -8.59 29.12 -15.41
CA TYR A 112 -7.52 28.37 -14.75
C TYR A 112 -6.77 29.20 -13.70
N ASP A 113 -6.42 30.45 -14.00
CA ASP A 113 -5.75 31.35 -13.04
C ASP A 113 -6.67 31.64 -11.84
N SER A 114 -7.94 31.94 -12.11
CA SER A 114 -8.97 32.17 -11.08
C SER A 114 -9.15 30.96 -10.16
N ARG A 115 -9.10 29.75 -10.74
CA ARG A 115 -9.16 28.49 -9.99
C ARG A 115 -7.94 28.29 -9.06
N ARG A 116 -6.77 28.80 -9.42
CA ARG A 116 -5.54 28.67 -8.60
C ARG A 116 -5.48 29.67 -7.46
N SER A 117 -6.31 30.71 -7.49
CA SER A 117 -6.37 31.74 -6.47
C SER A 117 -7.17 31.25 -5.25
N LYS A 118 -6.48 31.00 -4.14
CA LYS A 118 -7.12 30.64 -2.85
C LYS A 118 -8.12 31.69 -2.39
N VAL A 119 -7.86 32.98 -2.68
CA VAL A 119 -8.74 34.09 -2.29
C VAL A 119 -10.05 34.05 -3.08
N VAL A 120 -10.01 33.66 -4.37
CA VAL A 120 -11.21 33.46 -5.20
C VAL A 120 -12.00 32.23 -4.75
N GLU A 121 -11.33 31.14 -4.40
CA GLU A 121 -11.96 29.94 -3.83
C GLU A 121 -12.66 30.26 -2.50
N GLU A 122 -11.98 30.98 -1.60
CA GLU A 122 -12.56 31.43 -0.34
C GLU A 122 -13.80 32.29 -0.57
N LEU A 123 -13.74 33.26 -1.48
CA LEU A 123 -14.87 34.14 -1.79
C LEU A 123 -16.08 33.37 -2.32
N LEU A 124 -15.87 32.42 -3.24
CA LEU A 124 -16.96 31.79 -3.98
C LEU A 124 -17.50 30.50 -3.35
N GLN A 125 -16.65 29.73 -2.67
CA GLN A 125 -16.94 28.35 -2.25
C GLN A 125 -16.86 28.11 -0.74
N THR A 126 -15.77 28.48 -0.07
CA THR A 126 -15.50 28.04 1.32
C THR A 126 -15.88 29.06 2.39
N SER A 127 -16.09 30.33 2.03
CA SER A 127 -16.55 31.35 2.98
C SER A 127 -17.96 31.07 3.51
N PRO A 128 -18.24 31.40 4.79
CA PRO A 128 -19.60 31.38 5.35
C PRO A 128 -20.60 32.25 4.59
N LYS A 129 -20.11 33.26 3.85
CA LYS A 129 -20.92 34.14 3.00
C LYS A 129 -21.25 33.53 1.62
N SER A 130 -20.80 32.30 1.32
CA SER A 130 -21.02 31.65 0.03
C SER A 130 -22.47 31.22 -0.18
N THR A 131 -23.03 31.62 -1.33
CA THR A 131 -24.41 31.29 -1.72
C THR A 131 -24.43 30.11 -2.69
N LYS A 132 -25.61 29.57 -2.99
CA LYS A 132 -25.76 28.54 -4.04
C LYS A 132 -25.27 29.06 -5.40
N GLN A 133 -25.47 30.36 -5.65
CA GLN A 133 -25.05 31.03 -6.89
C GLN A 133 -23.52 31.17 -6.96
N THR A 134 -22.85 31.59 -5.89
CA THR A 134 -21.38 31.72 -5.90
C THR A 134 -20.69 30.36 -6.00
N ARG A 135 -21.24 29.31 -5.36
CA ARG A 135 -20.75 27.93 -5.50
C ARG A 135 -20.96 27.39 -6.91
N LYS A 136 -22.10 27.72 -7.54
CA LYS A 136 -22.35 27.37 -8.95
C LYS A 136 -21.35 28.07 -9.88
N LEU A 137 -21.07 29.36 -9.65
CA LEU A 137 -20.04 30.09 -10.40
C LEU A 137 -18.65 29.46 -10.23
N TRP A 138 -18.27 29.06 -9.02
CA TRP A 138 -17.02 28.35 -8.77
C TRP A 138 -16.92 27.06 -9.58
N ILE A 139 -18.00 26.27 -9.63
CA ILE A 139 -18.07 25.04 -10.44
C ILE A 139 -17.86 25.36 -11.93
N ASP A 140 -18.53 26.38 -12.46
CA ASP A 140 -18.44 26.75 -13.88
C ASP A 140 -17.02 27.26 -14.24
N ILE A 141 -16.39 28.05 -13.36
CA ILE A 141 -14.97 28.47 -13.48
C ILE A 141 -14.06 27.23 -13.50
N CYS A 142 -14.24 26.32 -12.55
CA CYS A 142 -13.43 25.10 -12.46
C CYS A 142 -13.61 24.18 -13.67
N PHE A 143 -14.83 24.10 -14.21
CA PHE A 143 -15.16 23.29 -15.36
C PHE A 143 -14.51 23.83 -16.64
N LEU A 144 -14.55 25.14 -16.84
CA LEU A 144 -13.88 25.80 -17.97
C LEU A 144 -12.36 25.71 -17.83
N GLY A 145 -11.80 26.08 -16.66
CA GLY A 145 -10.36 26.04 -16.38
C GLY A 145 -9.76 24.64 -16.43
N ARG A 146 -10.58 23.58 -16.34
CA ARG A 146 -10.15 22.18 -16.42
C ARG A 146 -9.37 21.88 -17.70
N LEU A 147 -9.70 22.51 -18.82
CA LEU A 147 -9.00 22.28 -20.08
C LEU A 147 -7.52 22.67 -19.96
N ARG A 148 -7.20 23.83 -19.38
CA ARG A 148 -5.80 24.22 -19.14
C ARG A 148 -5.14 23.31 -18.09
N VAL A 149 -5.85 22.91 -17.03
CA VAL A 149 -5.32 21.93 -16.06
C VAL A 149 -4.89 20.64 -16.73
N ILE A 150 -5.69 20.12 -17.66
CA ILE A 150 -5.38 18.88 -18.39
C ILE A 150 -4.09 19.04 -19.19
N LEU A 151 -3.92 20.15 -19.92
CA LEU A 151 -2.70 20.40 -20.70
C LEU A 151 -1.47 20.50 -19.79
N GLU A 152 -1.53 21.30 -18.72
CA GLU A 152 -0.40 21.50 -17.79
C GLU A 152 -0.01 20.18 -17.11
N LYS A 153 -1.01 19.40 -16.67
CA LYS A 153 -0.74 18.08 -16.07
C LYS A 153 -0.22 17.08 -17.08
N PHE A 154 -0.73 17.09 -18.30
CA PHE A 154 -0.20 16.24 -19.36
C PHE A 154 1.28 16.57 -19.62
N LYS A 155 1.62 17.85 -19.76
CA LYS A 155 3.00 18.33 -19.92
C LYS A 155 3.90 17.92 -18.76
N GLU A 156 3.45 18.13 -17.52
CA GLU A 156 4.21 17.74 -16.33
C GLU A 156 4.49 16.23 -16.32
N VAL A 157 3.47 15.41 -16.62
CA VAL A 157 3.58 13.95 -16.63
C VAL A 157 4.43 13.47 -17.80
N SER A 158 4.25 14.04 -18.99
CA SER A 158 5.02 13.65 -20.17
C SER A 158 6.50 13.90 -19.97
N LEU A 159 6.90 14.99 -19.33
CA LEU A 159 8.31 15.29 -19.02
C LEU A 159 8.91 14.35 -17.96
N LYS A 160 8.09 13.82 -17.05
CA LYS A 160 8.55 12.97 -15.94
C LYS A 160 8.63 11.48 -16.29
N LEU A 161 7.83 11.01 -17.24
CA LEU A 161 7.70 9.58 -17.53
C LEU A 161 8.37 9.22 -18.87
N PRO A 162 9.47 8.43 -18.85
CA PRO A 162 10.17 7.97 -20.06
C PRO A 162 9.27 7.25 -21.07
N SER A 163 8.14 6.68 -20.63
CA SER A 163 7.18 6.01 -21.50
C SER A 163 6.49 6.95 -22.51
N PHE A 164 6.51 8.27 -22.30
CA PHE A 164 6.00 9.25 -23.27
C PHE A 164 6.98 9.59 -24.39
N ASN A 165 8.19 9.04 -24.34
CA ASN A 165 9.20 9.17 -25.39
C ASN A 165 8.72 8.63 -26.76
N ASN A 166 7.85 7.63 -26.72
CA ASN A 166 7.26 7.03 -27.92
C ASN A 166 5.77 6.73 -27.70
N VAL A 167 4.93 7.72 -27.99
CA VAL A 167 3.48 7.56 -28.00
C VAL A 167 3.05 7.00 -29.35
N THR A 168 2.32 5.89 -29.32
CA THR A 168 1.68 5.29 -30.51
C THR A 168 0.17 5.28 -30.32
N ILE A 169 -0.56 5.87 -31.26
CA ILE A 169 -2.03 5.82 -31.27
C ILE A 169 -2.49 4.77 -32.26
N ILE A 170 -3.12 3.70 -31.76
CA ILE A 170 -3.64 2.61 -32.58
C ILE A 170 -5.17 2.73 -32.64
N PRO A 171 -5.76 3.02 -33.80
CA PRO A 171 -7.21 3.04 -33.95
C PRO A 171 -7.74 1.61 -33.86
N VAL A 172 -8.63 1.36 -32.92
CA VAL A 172 -9.30 0.07 -32.77
C VAL A 172 -10.62 0.11 -33.54
N THR A 173 -10.75 -0.72 -34.57
CA THR A 173 -12.03 -0.88 -35.26
C THR A 173 -12.94 -1.73 -34.38
N GLY A 174 -14.10 -1.19 -34.01
CA GLY A 174 -15.12 -1.96 -33.29
C GLY A 174 -15.67 -3.06 -34.18
N ASP A 175 -15.48 -4.31 -33.78
CA ASP A 175 -16.16 -5.47 -34.39
C ASP A 175 -17.67 -5.23 -34.29
N ARG A 176 -18.35 -5.19 -35.44
CA ARG A 176 -19.81 -5.05 -35.45
C ARG A 176 -20.40 -6.45 -35.40
N ILE A 177 -21.03 -6.80 -34.28
CA ILE A 177 -21.83 -8.03 -34.22
C ILE A 177 -23.06 -7.80 -35.11
N PRO A 178 -23.36 -8.71 -36.06
CA PRO A 178 -24.61 -8.67 -36.79
C PRO A 178 -25.77 -8.62 -35.78
N GLN A 179 -26.75 -7.72 -35.97
CA GLN A 179 -27.93 -7.56 -35.11
C GLN A 179 -28.87 -8.79 -35.16
N LYS A 180 -28.36 -10.01 -35.08
CA LYS A 180 -29.16 -11.19 -34.92
C LYS A 180 -29.48 -11.30 -33.43
N ALA A 181 -30.78 -11.34 -33.12
CA ALA A 181 -31.26 -11.80 -31.82
C ALA A 181 -30.55 -13.12 -31.48
N LEU A 182 -30.27 -13.35 -30.18
CA LEU A 182 -29.82 -14.67 -29.74
C LEU A 182 -30.76 -15.71 -30.36
N LYS A 183 -30.20 -16.67 -31.11
CA LYS A 183 -31.00 -17.69 -31.80
C LYS A 183 -31.81 -18.53 -30.81
N ASP A 184 -31.31 -18.66 -29.59
CA ASP A 184 -31.88 -19.41 -28.48
C ASP A 184 -31.98 -18.49 -27.23
N ALA A 185 -32.71 -17.38 -27.36
CA ALA A 185 -32.91 -16.46 -26.24
C ALA A 185 -33.79 -17.12 -25.17
N LEU A 186 -33.26 -17.23 -23.95
CA LEU A 186 -34.01 -17.76 -22.81
C LEU A 186 -35.27 -16.93 -22.55
N GLU A 187 -36.37 -17.59 -22.22
CA GLU A 187 -37.56 -16.93 -21.69
C GLU A 187 -37.32 -16.47 -20.24
N LEU A 188 -38.18 -15.56 -19.74
CA LEU A 188 -38.08 -15.09 -18.36
C LEU A 188 -38.16 -16.26 -17.36
N ARG A 189 -39.06 -17.22 -17.63
CA ARG A 189 -39.23 -18.42 -16.81
C ARG A 189 -37.97 -19.27 -16.75
N GLU A 190 -37.36 -19.53 -17.90
CA GLU A 190 -36.13 -20.30 -17.99
C GLU A 190 -34.97 -19.61 -17.26
N THR A 191 -34.91 -18.28 -17.38
CA THR A 191 -33.91 -17.46 -16.70
C THR A 191 -34.07 -17.50 -15.17
N LEU A 192 -35.31 -17.40 -14.66
CA LEU A 192 -35.58 -17.52 -13.22
C LEU A 192 -35.31 -18.95 -12.71
N ASN A 193 -35.63 -19.98 -13.49
CA ASN A 193 -35.31 -21.35 -13.15
C ASN A 193 -33.80 -21.59 -13.00
N LEU A 194 -32.95 -20.97 -13.85
CA LEU A 194 -31.48 -21.04 -13.70
C LEU A 194 -30.98 -20.37 -12.41
N LEU A 195 -31.76 -19.44 -11.87
CA LEU A 195 -31.48 -18.78 -10.59
C LEU A 195 -32.10 -19.52 -9.40
N ASP A 196 -32.72 -20.69 -9.62
CA ASP A 196 -33.49 -21.45 -8.62
C ASP A 196 -34.68 -20.66 -8.06
N LEU A 197 -35.30 -19.80 -8.88
CA LEU A 197 -36.41 -18.92 -8.52
C LEU A 197 -37.70 -19.30 -9.27
N PRO A 198 -38.86 -19.36 -8.59
CA PRO A 198 -40.14 -19.63 -9.24
C PRO A 198 -40.62 -18.42 -10.05
N THR A 199 -41.38 -18.66 -11.13
CA THR A 199 -42.00 -17.59 -11.93
C THR A 199 -43.39 -17.26 -11.38
N ASP A 200 -43.45 -16.75 -10.15
CA ASP A 200 -44.69 -16.32 -9.50
C ASP A 200 -44.71 -14.80 -9.22
N THR A 201 -45.87 -14.30 -8.81
CA THR A 201 -46.08 -12.87 -8.54
C THR A 201 -45.14 -12.36 -7.45
N LEU A 202 -44.96 -13.12 -6.37
CA LEU A 202 -44.11 -12.74 -5.24
C LEU A 202 -42.65 -12.56 -5.67
N THR A 203 -42.15 -13.48 -6.49
CA THR A 203 -40.78 -13.46 -7.00
C THR A 203 -40.57 -12.29 -7.96
N VAL A 204 -41.51 -12.03 -8.86
CA VAL A 204 -41.43 -10.89 -9.79
C VAL A 204 -41.48 -9.56 -9.04
N GLU A 205 -42.33 -9.43 -8.03
CA GLU A 205 -42.41 -8.24 -7.17
C GLU A 205 -41.11 -8.01 -6.39
N THR A 206 -40.50 -9.09 -5.90
CA THR A 206 -39.25 -9.04 -5.11
C THR A 206 -38.03 -8.73 -5.98
N VAL A 207 -37.90 -9.38 -7.14
CA VAL A 207 -36.69 -9.32 -7.99
C VAL A 207 -36.69 -8.10 -8.93
N ILE A 208 -37.87 -7.75 -9.49
CA ILE A 208 -37.99 -6.69 -10.50
C ILE A 208 -38.58 -5.42 -9.88
N GLY A 209 -39.55 -5.58 -9.00
CA GLY A 209 -40.09 -4.50 -8.17
C GLY A 209 -41.60 -4.59 -7.99
N PRO A 210 -42.16 -3.93 -6.96
CA PRO A 210 -43.53 -4.13 -6.48
C PRO A 210 -44.62 -3.69 -7.48
N SER A 211 -44.27 -2.96 -8.54
CA SER A 211 -45.20 -2.49 -9.58
C SER A 211 -45.29 -3.40 -10.82
N TRP A 212 -44.75 -4.63 -10.75
CA TRP A 212 -44.60 -5.52 -11.89
C TRP A 212 -45.47 -6.77 -11.79
N ALA A 213 -46.35 -6.96 -12.77
CA ALA A 213 -47.05 -8.23 -12.98
C ALA A 213 -46.20 -9.19 -13.83
N VAL A 214 -46.34 -10.50 -13.63
CA VAL A 214 -45.61 -11.55 -14.38
C VAL A 214 -45.70 -11.34 -15.89
N ALA A 215 -46.92 -11.18 -16.44
CA ALA A 215 -47.12 -10.95 -17.87
C ALA A 215 -46.48 -9.64 -18.39
N LYS A 216 -46.36 -8.61 -17.53
CA LYS A 216 -45.67 -7.37 -17.90
C LYS A 216 -44.15 -7.58 -17.92
N ALA A 217 -43.63 -8.31 -16.93
CA ALA A 217 -42.21 -8.67 -16.86
C ALA A 217 -41.78 -9.52 -18.06
N GLU A 218 -42.56 -10.54 -18.44
CA GLU A 218 -42.30 -11.39 -19.61
C GLU A 218 -42.23 -10.57 -20.91
N ARG A 219 -43.20 -9.67 -21.12
CA ARG A 219 -43.23 -8.80 -22.30
C ARG A 219 -42.01 -7.87 -22.38
N GLU A 220 -41.66 -7.21 -21.28
CA GLU A 220 -40.51 -6.31 -21.26
C GLU A 220 -39.18 -7.09 -21.38
N TYR A 221 -39.08 -8.26 -20.76
CA TYR A 221 -37.93 -9.15 -20.91
C TYR A 221 -37.73 -9.56 -22.38
N GLY A 222 -38.80 -9.98 -23.06
CA GLY A 222 -38.77 -10.29 -24.48
C GLY A 222 -38.40 -9.10 -25.37
N LYS A 223 -38.78 -7.86 -25.00
CA LYS A 223 -38.31 -6.64 -25.69
C LYS A 223 -36.81 -6.41 -25.51
N LEU A 224 -36.28 -6.66 -24.31
CA LEU A 224 -34.86 -6.49 -24.01
C LEU A 224 -33.99 -7.50 -24.78
N GLN A 225 -34.45 -8.74 -24.94
CA GLN A 225 -33.76 -9.79 -25.71
C GLN A 225 -33.62 -9.45 -27.21
N LYS A 226 -34.47 -8.55 -27.73
CA LYS A 226 -34.44 -8.09 -29.13
C LYS A 226 -33.50 -6.90 -29.36
N GLN A 227 -32.89 -6.35 -28.32
CA GLN A 227 -31.98 -5.20 -28.45
C GLN A 227 -30.64 -5.62 -29.06
N ALA A 228 -30.04 -4.72 -29.85
CA ALA A 228 -28.74 -4.94 -30.45
C ALA A 228 -27.64 -5.03 -29.39
N LEU A 229 -26.85 -6.11 -29.42
CA LEU A 229 -25.74 -6.31 -28.49
C LEU A 229 -24.59 -5.33 -28.77
N ASN A 230 -23.94 -4.88 -27.70
CA ASN A 230 -22.83 -3.93 -27.73
C ASN A 230 -21.57 -4.55 -27.13
N ILE A 231 -20.47 -4.45 -27.85
CA ILE A 231 -19.15 -4.78 -27.34
C ILE A 231 -18.57 -3.53 -26.69
N HIS A 232 -18.24 -3.63 -25.42
CA HIS A 232 -17.63 -2.52 -24.69
C HIS A 232 -16.14 -2.35 -25.06
N ALA A 233 -15.60 -1.14 -24.87
CA ALA A 233 -14.23 -0.80 -25.24
C ALA A 233 -13.19 -1.71 -24.57
N GLU A 234 -13.40 -2.07 -23.30
CA GLU A 234 -12.52 -2.98 -22.58
C GLU A 234 -12.40 -4.35 -23.25
N ILE A 235 -13.51 -4.87 -23.79
CA ILE A 235 -13.57 -6.16 -24.47
C ILE A 235 -12.93 -6.07 -25.85
N GLN A 236 -13.19 -4.99 -26.59
CA GLN A 236 -12.55 -4.71 -27.87
C GLN A 236 -11.02 -4.65 -27.74
N LEU A 237 -10.52 -4.03 -26.66
CA LEU A 237 -9.08 -3.96 -26.37
C LEU A 237 -8.48 -5.33 -26.09
N ILE A 238 -9.14 -6.16 -25.28
CA ILE A 238 -8.66 -7.53 -25.02
C ILE A 238 -8.56 -8.31 -26.32
N LEU A 239 -9.57 -8.26 -27.17
CA LEU A 239 -9.57 -9.00 -28.43
C LEU A 239 -8.48 -8.53 -29.37
N LEU A 240 -8.26 -7.22 -29.46
CA LEU A 240 -7.16 -6.66 -30.24
C LEU A 240 -5.81 -7.17 -29.73
N LEU A 241 -5.60 -7.16 -28.41
CA LEU A 241 -4.37 -7.66 -27.81
C LEU A 241 -4.21 -9.16 -28.05
N SER A 242 -5.28 -9.94 -27.90
CA SER A 242 -5.29 -11.38 -28.17
C SER A 242 -4.97 -11.72 -29.62
N ARG A 243 -5.47 -10.95 -30.59
CA ARG A 243 -5.13 -11.14 -32.02
C ARG A 243 -3.69 -10.76 -32.35
N ASN A 244 -3.02 -9.98 -31.50
CA ASN A 244 -1.67 -9.46 -31.71
C ASN A 244 -0.72 -9.93 -30.61
N GLU A 245 -0.23 -11.17 -30.71
CA GLU A 245 0.68 -11.78 -29.71
C GLU A 245 1.89 -10.89 -29.36
N ARG A 246 2.44 -10.17 -30.34
CA ARG A 246 3.54 -9.20 -30.15
C ARG A 246 3.22 -8.03 -29.20
N LEU A 247 1.94 -7.67 -29.05
CA LEU A 247 1.48 -6.66 -28.10
C LEU A 247 1.21 -7.27 -26.72
N LEU A 248 0.80 -8.55 -26.66
CA LEU A 248 0.51 -9.28 -25.43
C LEU A 248 1.76 -9.53 -24.58
N ASP A 249 2.91 -9.75 -25.21
CA ASP A 249 4.22 -9.91 -24.54
C ASP A 249 4.65 -8.67 -23.72
N LYS A 250 3.98 -7.52 -23.87
CA LYS A 250 4.27 -6.30 -23.13
C LYS A 250 3.57 -6.18 -21.78
N SER A 251 2.85 -7.22 -21.34
CA SER A 251 2.14 -7.32 -20.04
C SER A 251 1.42 -6.02 -19.61
N PHE A 252 0.20 -5.81 -20.10
CA PHE A 252 -0.61 -4.66 -19.70
C PHE A 252 -1.32 -4.90 -18.37
N ALA A 253 -0.72 -4.47 -17.27
CA ALA A 253 -1.32 -4.58 -15.94
C ALA A 253 -2.55 -3.65 -15.74
N TYR A 254 -2.76 -2.66 -16.62
CA TYR A 254 -3.78 -1.62 -16.41
C TYR A 254 -4.38 -1.05 -17.71
N PHE A 255 -5.71 -0.92 -17.74
CA PHE A 255 -6.45 -0.18 -18.76
C PHE A 255 -6.88 1.19 -18.23
N GLY A 256 -6.32 2.24 -18.85
CA GLY A 256 -6.67 3.63 -18.57
C GLY A 256 -7.99 4.02 -19.22
N CYS A 257 -9.02 4.23 -18.40
CA CYS A 257 -10.32 4.71 -18.85
C CYS A 257 -10.77 5.98 -18.11
N SER A 258 -11.44 6.88 -18.83
CA SER A 258 -11.99 8.13 -18.27
C SER A 258 -13.27 7.90 -17.45
N LYS A 259 -13.93 6.77 -17.65
CA LYS A 259 -15.14 6.31 -16.96
C LYS A 259 -14.82 5.05 -16.16
N TYR A 260 -15.59 4.77 -15.11
CA TYR A 260 -15.49 3.46 -14.47
C TYR A 260 -15.96 2.38 -15.43
N SER A 261 -15.35 1.20 -15.33
CA SER A 261 -15.80 0.03 -16.08
C SER A 261 -17.13 -0.46 -15.54
N CYS A 262 -17.91 -1.09 -16.40
CA CYS A 262 -19.13 -1.75 -15.97
C CYS A 262 -18.84 -3.07 -15.26
N PHE A 263 -19.86 -3.62 -14.60
CA PHE A 263 -19.72 -4.86 -13.85
C PHE A 263 -19.15 -5.99 -14.72
N MET A 264 -19.76 -6.26 -15.88
CA MET A 264 -19.32 -7.34 -16.78
C MET A 264 -17.87 -7.11 -17.26
N CYS A 265 -17.49 -5.89 -17.66
CA CYS A 265 -16.12 -5.62 -18.11
C CYS A 265 -15.10 -5.74 -16.98
N SER A 266 -15.41 -5.22 -15.80
CA SER A 266 -14.50 -5.29 -14.66
C SER A 266 -14.27 -6.73 -14.20
N HIS A 267 -15.33 -7.55 -14.16
CA HIS A 267 -15.20 -8.96 -13.79
C HIS A 267 -14.54 -9.78 -14.90
N PHE A 268 -14.81 -9.46 -16.17
CA PHE A 268 -14.16 -10.10 -17.31
C PHE A 268 -12.64 -9.86 -17.29
N LEU A 269 -12.21 -8.60 -17.14
CA LEU A 269 -10.78 -8.24 -17.12
C LEU A 269 -10.02 -8.89 -15.95
N LYS A 270 -10.67 -8.99 -14.79
CA LYS A 270 -10.12 -9.71 -13.62
C LYS A 270 -9.92 -11.19 -13.92
N ALA A 271 -10.93 -11.85 -14.49
CA ALA A 271 -10.86 -13.26 -14.84
C ALA A 271 -9.87 -13.55 -15.96
N TYR A 272 -9.75 -12.65 -16.94
CA TYR A 272 -8.91 -12.84 -18.12
C TYR A 272 -7.41 -12.73 -17.81
N GLY A 273 -7.01 -11.78 -16.97
CA GLY A 273 -5.57 -11.58 -16.70
C GLY A 273 -5.27 -10.61 -15.57
N ARG A 274 -6.19 -10.46 -14.62
CA ARG A 274 -6.10 -9.49 -13.50
C ARG A 274 -5.78 -8.06 -13.96
N ILE A 275 -6.25 -7.66 -15.15
CA ILE A 275 -6.02 -6.30 -15.69
C ILE A 275 -6.79 -5.29 -14.85
N GLY A 276 -6.08 -4.35 -14.24
CA GLY A 276 -6.65 -3.28 -13.45
C GLY A 276 -7.38 -2.24 -14.31
N THR A 277 -8.46 -1.69 -13.79
CA THR A 277 -9.06 -0.45 -14.33
C THR A 277 -9.20 0.59 -13.24
N ARG A 278 -9.66 1.79 -13.60
CA ARG A 278 -9.89 2.87 -12.62
C ARG A 278 -10.83 2.42 -11.50
N GLY A 279 -11.77 1.54 -11.78
CA GLY A 279 -12.76 1.01 -10.85
C GLY A 279 -14.00 0.51 -11.59
N CYS A 280 -14.96 0.00 -10.84
CA CYS A 280 -16.22 -0.52 -11.35
C CYS A 280 -17.38 0.32 -10.83
N HIS A 281 -18.35 0.70 -11.67
CA HIS A 281 -19.55 1.40 -11.21
C HIS A 281 -20.71 0.47 -10.83
N GLY A 282 -20.52 -0.85 -10.90
CA GLY A 282 -21.49 -1.86 -10.47
C GLY A 282 -22.74 -2.01 -11.36
N ARG A 283 -22.91 -1.20 -12.40
CA ARG A 283 -24.10 -1.30 -13.27
C ARG A 283 -23.89 -2.37 -14.33
N LEU A 284 -24.96 -3.14 -14.54
CA LEU A 284 -25.15 -3.99 -15.69
C LEU A 284 -25.68 -3.13 -16.85
N PHE A 285 -24.90 -2.94 -17.91
CA PHE A 285 -25.34 -2.21 -19.09
C PHE A 285 -25.97 -3.17 -20.10
N LYS A 286 -27.00 -2.66 -20.80
CA LYS A 286 -27.76 -3.41 -21.79
C LYS A 286 -27.27 -3.10 -23.22
N PRO A 287 -27.31 -4.07 -24.14
CA PRO A 287 -26.94 -5.47 -23.98
C PRO A 287 -25.42 -5.60 -24.15
N TRP A 288 -24.74 -6.24 -23.20
CA TRP A 288 -23.30 -6.47 -23.24
C TRP A 288 -23.00 -7.81 -23.91
N THR A 289 -21.91 -7.89 -24.67
CA THR A 289 -21.50 -9.15 -25.30
C THR A 289 -20.00 -9.21 -25.56
N VAL A 290 -19.51 -10.42 -25.81
CA VAL A 290 -18.18 -10.71 -26.35
C VAL A 290 -18.37 -11.26 -27.76
N PRO A 291 -17.73 -10.69 -28.80
CA PRO A 291 -17.82 -11.18 -30.17
C PRO A 291 -17.16 -12.55 -30.32
N GLU A 292 -17.41 -13.18 -31.47
CA GLU A 292 -16.75 -14.43 -31.83
C GLU A 292 -15.23 -14.29 -31.83
N ALA A 293 -14.55 -15.30 -31.28
CA ALA A 293 -13.09 -15.41 -31.20
C ALA A 293 -12.44 -15.73 -32.56
N THR A 294 -13.04 -15.31 -33.67
CA THR A 294 -12.51 -15.55 -35.02
C THR A 294 -11.13 -14.92 -35.16
N GLY A 295 -10.16 -15.73 -35.61
CA GLY A 295 -8.76 -15.33 -35.75
C GLY A 295 -7.92 -15.41 -34.47
N LEU A 296 -8.44 -15.98 -33.38
CA LEU A 296 -7.65 -16.28 -32.16
C LEU A 296 -7.13 -17.72 -32.16
N THR A 297 -6.01 -17.96 -31.47
CA THR A 297 -5.53 -19.33 -31.23
C THR A 297 -6.46 -20.07 -30.27
N SER A 298 -6.44 -21.40 -30.30
CA SER A 298 -7.29 -22.23 -29.42
C SER A 298 -7.09 -21.89 -27.93
N SER A 299 -5.84 -21.64 -27.50
CA SER A 299 -5.52 -21.24 -26.13
C SER A 299 -6.10 -19.86 -25.76
N GLN A 300 -6.04 -18.89 -26.66
CA GLN A 300 -6.59 -17.54 -26.43
C GLN A 300 -8.12 -17.57 -26.40
N ALA A 301 -8.74 -18.31 -27.32
CA ALA A 301 -10.19 -18.50 -27.35
C ALA A 301 -10.70 -19.19 -26.07
N ASP A 302 -10.01 -20.24 -25.61
CA ASP A 302 -10.32 -20.94 -24.35
C ASP A 302 -10.22 -20.00 -23.14
N LYS A 303 -9.19 -19.15 -23.10
CA LYS A 303 -9.01 -18.14 -22.04
C LYS A 303 -10.14 -17.12 -22.01
N ILE A 304 -10.60 -16.65 -23.17
CA ILE A 304 -11.77 -15.77 -23.28
C ILE A 304 -13.02 -16.51 -22.79
N ALA A 305 -13.26 -17.73 -23.25
CA ALA A 305 -14.42 -18.53 -22.87
C ALA A 305 -14.49 -18.75 -21.36
N LYS A 306 -13.39 -19.17 -20.73
CA LYS A 306 -13.28 -19.31 -19.26
C LYS A 306 -13.60 -18.01 -18.53
N SER A 307 -13.15 -16.88 -19.07
CA SER A 307 -13.42 -15.56 -18.49
C SER A 307 -14.91 -15.17 -18.58
N VAL A 308 -15.58 -15.48 -19.70
CA VAL A 308 -17.02 -15.29 -19.85
C VAL A 308 -17.79 -16.16 -18.86
N VAL A 309 -17.43 -17.45 -18.72
CA VAL A 309 -18.03 -18.36 -17.74
C VAL A 309 -17.88 -17.82 -16.32
N GLN A 310 -16.71 -17.27 -15.98
CA GLN A 310 -16.51 -16.67 -14.66
C GLN A 310 -17.37 -15.41 -14.46
N VAL A 311 -17.57 -14.58 -15.49
CA VAL A 311 -18.49 -13.44 -15.43
C VAL A 311 -19.93 -13.91 -15.20
N GLN A 312 -20.37 -14.97 -15.88
CA GLN A 312 -21.69 -15.56 -15.68
C GLN A 312 -21.88 -16.00 -14.22
N LYS A 313 -20.93 -16.77 -13.65
CA LYS A 313 -20.96 -17.17 -12.23
C LYS A 313 -21.04 -15.97 -11.28
N ASN A 314 -20.34 -14.88 -11.60
CA ASN A 314 -20.38 -13.66 -10.78
C ASN A 314 -21.75 -12.95 -10.87
N ILE A 315 -22.39 -12.95 -12.04
CA ILE A 315 -23.75 -12.40 -12.22
C ILE A 315 -24.76 -13.25 -11.43
N GLU A 316 -24.70 -14.58 -11.56
CA GLU A 316 -25.57 -15.51 -10.82
C GLU A 316 -25.42 -15.31 -9.30
N LYS A 317 -24.18 -15.22 -8.80
CA LYS A 317 -23.90 -14.97 -7.39
C LYS A 317 -24.51 -13.65 -6.90
N GLU A 318 -24.37 -12.57 -7.68
CA GLU A 318 -24.90 -11.26 -7.29
C GLU A 318 -26.44 -11.27 -7.28
N LEU A 319 -27.07 -11.91 -8.29
CA LEU A 319 -28.52 -12.03 -8.37
C LEU A 319 -29.12 -12.93 -7.28
N LYS A 320 -28.36 -13.91 -6.78
CA LYS A 320 -28.76 -14.80 -5.67
C LYS A 320 -28.46 -14.22 -4.27
N SER A 321 -27.75 -13.10 -4.18
CA SER A 321 -27.42 -12.48 -2.89
C SER A 321 -28.60 -11.68 -2.32
N ASP A 322 -28.76 -11.67 -0.98
CA ASP A 322 -29.88 -10.99 -0.30
C ASP A 322 -30.05 -9.53 -0.78
N PHE A 323 -31.24 -9.23 -1.29
CA PHE A 323 -31.62 -7.93 -1.87
C PHE A 323 -31.50 -6.74 -0.88
N ASP A 324 -31.28 -7.00 0.42
CA ASP A 324 -31.03 -5.99 1.45
C ASP A 324 -29.70 -5.23 1.25
N LYS A 325 -28.78 -5.79 0.46
CA LYS A 325 -27.58 -5.07 0.02
C LYS A 325 -27.89 -4.33 -1.28
N ALA A 326 -28.58 -3.20 -1.18
CA ALA A 326 -28.71 -2.29 -2.32
C ALA A 326 -27.32 -2.00 -2.92
N VAL A 327 -27.02 -2.57 -4.08
CA VAL A 327 -25.75 -2.38 -4.79
C VAL A 327 -25.59 -0.88 -5.04
N ARG A 328 -24.65 -0.23 -4.33
CA ARG A 328 -24.39 1.20 -4.51
C ARG A 328 -23.81 1.42 -5.91
N LEU A 329 -24.67 1.88 -6.82
CA LEU A 329 -24.28 2.20 -8.19
C LEU A 329 -23.53 3.52 -8.22
N GLU A 330 -22.23 3.47 -8.49
CA GLU A 330 -21.43 4.68 -8.68
C GLU A 330 -21.87 5.46 -9.93
N ARG A 331 -21.52 6.75 -9.96
CA ARG A 331 -21.68 7.57 -11.17
C ARG A 331 -20.78 7.03 -12.28
N THR A 332 -21.34 6.86 -13.48
CA THR A 332 -20.64 6.28 -14.64
C THR A 332 -19.53 7.18 -15.19
N SER A 333 -19.59 8.49 -14.93
CA SER A 333 -18.58 9.48 -15.31
C SER A 333 -17.99 10.15 -14.09
N VAL A 334 -16.65 10.16 -14.01
CA VAL A 334 -15.88 10.87 -12.97
C VAL A 334 -15.30 12.18 -13.52
N VAL A 335 -15.47 12.43 -14.82
CA VAL A 335 -14.94 13.61 -15.52
C VAL A 335 -15.78 14.83 -15.16
N GLY A 336 -15.46 15.40 -13.99
CA GLY A 336 -16.11 16.56 -13.40
C GLY A 336 -16.13 16.55 -11.86
N GLY A 337 -16.07 15.38 -11.22
CA GLY A 337 -16.08 15.29 -9.75
C GLY A 337 -14.69 15.43 -9.13
N SER A 338 -13.76 14.53 -9.50
CA SER A 338 -12.43 14.43 -8.88
C SER A 338 -11.44 15.55 -9.25
N SER A 339 -11.79 16.43 -10.18
CA SER A 339 -10.95 17.55 -10.60
C SER A 339 -11.58 18.92 -10.33
N ILE A 340 -12.74 18.99 -9.69
CA ILE A 340 -13.39 20.25 -9.27
C ILE A 340 -13.40 20.38 -7.74
N PHE A 341 -13.44 19.25 -7.03
CA PHE A 341 -13.35 19.20 -5.57
C PHE A 341 -12.21 18.25 -5.19
N SER A 342 -11.08 18.80 -4.75
CA SER A 342 -10.13 18.07 -3.92
C SER A 342 -10.71 17.99 -2.51
N ASP A 343 -10.92 16.76 -2.07
CA ASP A 343 -11.34 16.30 -0.74
C ASP A 343 -12.70 16.77 -0.19
N HIS A 344 -13.65 15.83 -0.17
CA HIS A 344 -14.22 15.20 1.03
C HIS A 344 -15.51 14.46 0.63
N LYS A 345 -15.61 13.19 1.03
CA LYS A 345 -16.73 12.24 0.80
C LYS A 345 -16.73 11.51 -0.55
N ALA A 346 -15.91 10.47 -0.65
CA ALA A 346 -16.18 9.31 -1.50
C ALA A 346 -15.94 8.04 -0.68
N GLU A 347 -17.00 7.50 -0.07
CA GLU A 347 -16.93 6.25 0.68
C GLU A 347 -16.86 5.02 -0.23
N LYS A 348 -15.97 4.10 0.15
CA LYS A 348 -16.02 2.63 0.00
C LYS A 348 -15.94 2.04 -1.41
N SER A 349 -14.74 2.15 -1.99
CA SER A 349 -14.15 1.05 -2.80
C SER A 349 -12.80 0.65 -2.18
N GLY A 350 -12.26 -0.53 -2.48
CA GLY A 350 -10.97 -1.00 -1.92
C GLY A 350 -9.78 -0.03 -2.07
N LYS A 351 -9.86 0.95 -2.99
CA LYS A 351 -8.88 2.05 -3.10
C LYS A 351 -8.98 3.07 -1.94
N HIS A 352 -10.16 3.28 -1.36
CA HIS A 352 -10.33 4.09 -0.14
C HIS A 352 -9.70 3.38 1.07
N LEU A 353 -9.79 2.05 1.19
CA LEU A 353 -9.15 1.33 2.28
C LEU A 353 -7.63 1.54 2.24
N VAL A 354 -7.01 1.37 1.06
CA VAL A 354 -5.56 1.60 0.88
C VAL A 354 -5.17 3.07 1.11
N ILE A 355 -5.98 4.03 0.65
CA ILE A 355 -5.73 5.46 0.88
C ILE A 355 -5.88 5.81 2.37
N GLU A 356 -6.92 5.32 3.04
CA GLU A 356 -7.13 5.54 4.47
C GLU A 356 -6.08 4.82 5.32
N GLN A 357 -5.67 3.60 4.96
CA GLN A 357 -4.54 2.91 5.58
C GLN A 357 -3.27 3.74 5.45
N ARG A 358 -3.00 4.30 4.25
CA ARG A 358 -1.86 5.21 4.04
C ARG A 358 -1.98 6.50 4.85
N LYS A 359 -3.17 7.10 4.95
CA LYS A 359 -3.40 8.29 5.78
C LYS A 359 -3.18 8.00 7.26
N LYS A 360 -3.74 6.90 7.77
CA LYS A 360 -3.53 6.43 9.13
C LYS A 360 -2.06 6.13 9.40
N LYS A 361 -1.35 5.45 8.50
CA LYS A 361 0.08 5.20 8.62
C LYS A 361 0.91 6.50 8.66
N MET A 362 0.64 7.44 7.76
CA MET A 362 1.30 8.77 7.78
C MET A 362 1.01 9.52 9.07
N GLU A 363 -0.20 9.42 9.61
CA GLU A 363 -0.57 10.06 10.87
C GLU A 363 0.15 9.42 12.07
N GLN A 364 0.26 8.10 12.11
CA GLN A 364 1.07 7.39 13.11
C GLN A 364 2.55 7.80 13.04
N GLU A 365 3.13 7.84 11.83
CA GLU A 365 4.51 8.29 11.62
C GLU A 365 4.71 9.76 12.05
N ARG A 366 3.72 10.63 11.80
CA ARG A 366 3.74 12.03 12.22
C ARG A 366 3.76 12.16 13.74
N VAL A 367 2.91 11.40 14.45
CA VAL A 367 2.85 11.37 15.91
C VAL A 367 4.16 10.83 16.49
N ALA A 368 4.66 9.68 16.00
CA ALA A 368 5.94 9.12 16.43
C ALA A 368 7.10 10.12 16.21
N GLY A 369 7.11 10.83 15.09
CA GLY A 369 8.08 11.89 14.79
C GLY A 369 8.00 13.10 15.73
N LEU A 370 6.81 13.48 16.20
CA LEU A 370 6.63 14.53 17.22
C LEU A 370 7.29 14.11 18.54
N PHE A 371 6.96 12.91 19.00
CA PHE A 371 7.50 12.33 20.23
C PHE A 371 9.03 12.15 20.18
N ASN A 372 9.59 11.76 19.02
CA ASN A 372 11.04 11.65 18.83
C ASN A 372 11.76 13.01 18.95
N ARG A 373 11.19 14.08 18.40
CA ARG A 373 11.74 15.45 18.53
C ARG A 373 11.73 15.94 19.98
N LEU A 374 10.70 15.60 20.75
CA LEU A 374 10.60 15.95 22.17
C LEU A 374 11.64 15.20 23.04
N SER A 375 12.01 13.96 22.67
CA SER A 375 13.05 13.19 23.36
C SER A 375 14.48 13.70 23.07
N VAL A 376 14.77 14.14 21.84
CA VAL A 376 16.10 14.67 21.47
C VAL A 376 16.37 16.02 22.15
N GLY A 377 15.34 16.85 22.38
CA GLY A 377 15.48 18.11 23.12
C GLY A 377 15.83 17.95 24.61
N LYS A 378 15.72 16.75 25.19
CA LYS A 378 16.07 16.49 26.61
C LYS A 378 17.49 15.93 26.81
N SER A 379 18.13 15.37 25.77
CA SER A 379 19.45 14.73 25.91
C SER A 379 20.64 15.69 25.91
N GLU A 380 20.44 17.00 25.68
CA GLU A 380 21.54 17.98 25.70
C GLU A 380 22.01 18.38 27.12
N THR A 381 21.49 17.77 28.20
CA THR A 381 21.83 18.16 29.58
C THR A 381 22.66 17.16 30.38
N ALA A 382 23.16 16.06 29.78
CA ALA A 382 23.96 15.09 30.54
C ALA A 382 25.15 14.51 29.75
N PHE A 383 26.21 15.29 29.60
CA PHE A 383 27.58 14.75 29.60
C PHE A 383 28.53 15.71 30.36
N PRO A 384 29.51 15.20 31.14
CA PRO A 384 30.34 16.03 32.03
C PRO A 384 31.39 16.80 31.23
N LYS A 385 31.52 18.10 31.53
CA LYS A 385 32.64 18.94 31.10
C LYS A 385 33.96 18.38 31.62
N SER A 386 34.92 18.13 30.74
CA SER A 386 36.33 18.32 31.06
C SER A 386 36.72 19.75 30.69
N THR A 387 37.28 20.45 31.68
CA THR A 387 38.01 21.73 31.61
C THR A 387 39.04 21.65 30.46
N TRP A 388 39.34 22.73 29.73
CA TRP A 388 40.28 23.82 30.01
C TRP A 388 39.95 24.92 28.99
N GLY A 389 39.51 26.13 29.37
CA GLY A 389 40.39 27.28 29.60
C GLY A 389 40.10 28.40 28.58
N ASN A 390 39.36 29.45 29.00
CA ASN A 390 39.23 30.71 28.25
C ASN A 390 40.58 31.46 28.22
N PRO A 391 40.82 32.32 27.21
CA PRO A 391 40.55 33.74 27.45
C PRO A 391 39.87 34.49 26.29
N SER A 392 38.92 35.33 26.72
CA SER A 392 38.43 36.63 26.24
C SER A 392 38.76 37.16 24.83
N GLY A 393 37.70 37.64 24.14
CA GLY A 393 37.70 38.95 23.49
C GLY A 393 37.28 39.02 22.01
N GLY A 394 36.07 39.55 21.75
CA GLY A 394 35.82 40.40 20.57
C GLY A 394 35.12 39.80 19.34
N ALA A 395 33.91 40.31 19.10
CA ALA A 395 33.27 40.62 17.81
C ALA A 395 32.85 39.49 16.84
N LEU A 396 31.62 39.67 16.31
CA LEU A 396 30.94 38.91 15.27
C LEU A 396 31.82 38.57 14.05
N ALA A 397 31.87 37.30 13.65
CA ALA A 397 31.85 36.82 12.24
C ALA A 397 31.82 35.28 12.14
N GLU A 398 30.91 34.76 11.31
CA GLU A 398 30.92 33.46 10.60
C GLU A 398 31.41 32.19 11.34
N SER A 399 30.47 31.36 11.84
CA SER A 399 30.83 30.01 12.30
C SER A 399 31.00 29.04 11.12
N ASN A 400 32.24 28.82 10.70
CA ASN A 400 32.65 27.62 9.96
C ASN A 400 32.48 26.39 10.87
N GLN A 401 31.33 25.73 10.84
CA GLN A 401 31.18 24.39 11.42
C GLN A 401 31.94 23.39 10.54
N LEU A 402 33.04 22.84 11.07
CA LEU A 402 33.78 21.74 10.48
C LEU A 402 33.19 20.43 11.01
N GLY A 403 32.79 19.52 10.11
CA GLY A 403 32.32 18.18 10.44
C GLY A 403 33.15 17.10 9.75
N GLU A 404 32.89 15.82 10.03
CA GLU A 404 33.56 14.71 9.36
C GLU A 404 32.85 14.34 8.06
N CYS A 405 33.62 14.08 7.00
CA CYS A 405 33.10 13.61 5.73
C CYS A 405 32.40 12.27 5.90
N ASN A 406 31.11 12.19 5.58
CA ASN A 406 30.31 10.97 5.77
C ASN A 406 30.80 9.75 4.95
N THR A 407 31.70 9.96 3.98
CA THR A 407 32.22 8.90 3.11
C THR A 407 33.65 8.48 3.46
N CYS A 408 34.48 9.35 4.04
CA CYS A 408 35.90 9.05 4.29
C CYS A 408 36.43 9.58 5.64
N SER A 409 35.54 10.10 6.48
CA SER A 409 35.79 10.63 7.82
C SER A 409 36.85 11.74 7.91
N LYS A 410 37.25 12.33 6.78
CA LYS A 410 38.14 13.50 6.76
C LYS A 410 37.37 14.76 7.14
N VAL A 411 38.01 15.65 7.89
CA VAL A 411 37.43 16.96 8.25
C VAL A 411 37.01 17.72 7.00
N ALA A 412 35.76 18.18 6.97
CA ALA A 412 35.10 18.82 5.85
C ALA A 412 34.20 19.96 6.35
N SER A 413 34.27 21.10 5.67
CA SER A 413 33.37 22.25 5.87
C SER A 413 32.20 22.27 4.89
N ARG A 414 32.29 21.47 3.82
CA ARG A 414 31.33 21.47 2.72
C ARG A 414 30.19 20.52 3.04
N MET A 415 28.96 21.04 3.08
CA MET A 415 27.74 20.25 3.32
C MET A 415 27.18 19.65 2.02
N CYS A 416 26.30 18.65 2.16
CA CYS A 416 25.54 18.07 1.04
C CYS A 416 24.85 19.17 0.24
N SER A 417 25.12 19.24 -1.06
CA SER A 417 24.58 20.28 -1.97
C SER A 417 23.05 20.24 -2.12
N ILE A 418 22.41 19.14 -1.71
CA ILE A 418 20.97 18.92 -1.88
C ILE A 418 20.21 19.15 -0.57
N CYS A 419 20.68 18.58 0.54
CA CYS A 419 19.93 18.61 1.80
C CYS A 419 20.59 19.41 2.94
N ASN A 420 21.84 19.89 2.77
CA ASN A 420 22.59 20.65 3.77
C ASN A 420 22.66 20.01 5.18
N LYS A 421 22.66 18.67 5.28
CA LYS A 421 22.68 17.97 6.58
C LYS A 421 24.03 17.34 6.94
N ASP A 422 24.66 16.65 5.99
CA ASP A 422 25.92 15.93 6.22
C ASP A 422 27.10 16.60 5.52
N PHE A 423 28.30 16.41 6.05
CA PHE A 423 29.54 16.99 5.54
C PHE A 423 30.24 16.06 4.53
N TYR A 424 30.87 16.64 3.52
CA TYR A 424 31.62 15.96 2.46
C TYR A 424 32.88 16.72 2.08
N CYS A 425 34.03 16.05 2.07
CA CYS A 425 35.29 16.68 1.70
C CYS A 425 35.40 17.01 0.19
N SER A 426 34.56 16.42 -0.67
CA SER A 426 34.54 16.66 -2.12
C SER A 426 33.23 16.22 -2.78
N GLU A 427 32.96 16.71 -4.00
CA GLU A 427 31.84 16.25 -4.85
C GLU A 427 31.91 14.75 -5.15
N LEU A 428 33.11 14.20 -5.24
CA LEU A 428 33.35 12.75 -5.38
C LEU A 428 32.91 11.97 -4.14
N CYS A 429 33.18 12.48 -2.94
CA CYS A 429 32.71 11.83 -1.71
C CYS A 429 31.20 11.97 -1.54
N GLU A 430 30.63 13.09 -2.00
CA GLU A 430 29.20 13.31 -2.01
C GLU A 430 28.48 12.46 -3.06
N THR A 431 29.08 12.17 -4.22
CA THR A 431 28.49 11.27 -5.24
C THR A 431 28.58 9.80 -4.86
N LYS A 432 29.59 9.40 -4.09
CA LYS A 432 29.77 8.05 -3.51
C LYS A 432 28.95 7.79 -2.23
N THR A 433 28.00 8.64 -1.88
CA THR A 433 27.25 8.48 -0.62
C THR A 433 26.33 7.26 -0.67
N HIS A 434 26.59 6.31 0.23
CA HIS A 434 25.73 5.15 0.51
C HIS A 434 25.13 5.26 1.92
N GLY A 435 24.08 4.50 2.22
CA GLY A 435 23.55 4.36 3.58
C GLY A 435 22.58 5.45 4.05
N SER A 436 22.61 5.78 5.34
CA SER A 436 21.59 6.59 6.06
C SER A 436 21.32 7.97 5.44
N HIS A 437 22.33 8.60 4.85
CA HIS A 437 22.17 9.88 4.14
C HIS A 437 21.24 9.75 2.92
N LEU A 438 21.36 8.66 2.14
CA LEU A 438 20.55 8.44 0.93
C LEU A 438 19.05 8.35 1.26
N PHE A 439 18.70 7.79 2.43
CA PHE A 439 17.31 7.72 2.91
C PHE A 439 16.76 9.06 3.41
N THR A 440 17.61 10.05 3.64
CA THR A 440 17.22 11.38 4.12
C THR A 440 17.47 12.50 3.10
N CYS A 441 18.03 12.15 1.94
CA CYS A 441 18.45 13.06 0.88
C CYS A 441 17.77 12.70 -0.45
N ALA A 442 17.13 13.66 -1.13
CA ALA A 442 16.36 13.44 -2.35
C ALA A 442 17.21 13.30 -3.64
N LYS A 443 18.44 12.78 -3.53
CA LYS A 443 19.43 12.77 -4.61
C LYS A 443 19.07 11.86 -5.78
N ARG A 444 18.51 10.68 -5.49
CA ARG A 444 17.95 9.74 -6.47
C ARG A 444 16.80 8.94 -5.85
N PRO A 445 15.87 8.39 -6.65
CA PRO A 445 14.90 7.43 -6.16
C PRO A 445 15.60 6.23 -5.50
N LEU A 446 15.05 5.77 -4.38
CA LEU A 446 15.50 4.55 -3.71
C LEU A 446 15.04 3.33 -4.51
N THR A 447 15.94 2.36 -4.67
CA THR A 447 15.71 1.07 -5.32
C THR A 447 15.60 -0.04 -4.27
N SER A 448 15.05 -1.20 -4.63
CA SER A 448 15.03 -2.39 -3.75
C SER A 448 16.43 -2.80 -3.28
N ALA A 449 17.48 -2.57 -4.07
CA ALA A 449 18.87 -2.78 -3.66
C ALA A 449 19.32 -1.84 -2.53
N ASP A 450 18.82 -0.60 -2.49
CA ASP A 450 19.12 0.35 -1.42
C ASP A 450 18.49 -0.08 -0.09
N TYR A 451 17.27 -0.63 -0.13
CA TYR A 451 16.61 -1.23 1.03
C TYR A 451 17.31 -2.51 1.49
N LEU A 452 17.71 -3.39 0.56
CA LEU A 452 18.55 -4.55 0.89
C LEU A 452 19.86 -4.13 1.57
N TYR A 453 20.50 -3.09 1.06
CA TYR A 453 21.73 -2.55 1.65
C TYR A 453 21.51 -2.05 3.09
N ARG A 454 20.42 -1.35 3.34
CA ARG A 454 20.04 -0.92 4.70
C ARG A 454 19.85 -2.11 5.65
N ASN A 455 19.24 -3.18 5.17
CA ASN A 455 19.05 -4.43 5.93
C ASN A 455 20.40 -5.13 6.22
N ILE A 456 21.32 -5.16 5.25
CA ILE A 456 22.69 -5.67 5.45
C ILE A 456 23.46 -4.87 6.51
N VAL A 457 23.39 -3.53 6.46
CA VAL A 457 24.07 -2.65 7.43
C VAL A 457 23.50 -2.83 8.84
N ARG A 458 22.19 -3.09 8.94
CA ARG A 458 21.50 -3.32 10.22
C ARG A 458 21.56 -4.76 10.70
N ASP A 459 22.07 -5.67 9.87
CA ASP A 459 22.08 -7.12 10.08
C ASP A 459 20.67 -7.70 10.33
N THR A 460 19.66 -7.13 9.66
CA THR A 460 18.25 -7.53 9.77
C THR A 460 17.77 -8.21 8.49
N VAL A 461 16.87 -9.19 8.61
CA VAL A 461 16.22 -9.79 7.43
C VAL A 461 15.25 -8.76 6.82
N PRO A 462 15.16 -8.63 5.48
CA PRO A 462 14.24 -7.67 4.85
C PRO A 462 12.77 -8.02 5.10
N ASP A 463 11.95 -7.01 5.36
CA ASP A 463 10.48 -7.13 5.45
C ASP A 463 9.77 -6.51 4.24
N GLU A 464 10.49 -5.73 3.42
CA GLU A 464 9.92 -5.01 2.29
C GLU A 464 9.61 -5.94 1.11
N GLU A 465 8.34 -6.01 0.67
CA GLU A 465 7.87 -6.89 -0.42
C GLU A 465 8.72 -6.81 -1.69
N ASP A 466 9.08 -5.60 -2.11
CA ASP A 466 9.91 -5.36 -3.30
C ASP A 466 11.31 -5.98 -3.16
N VAL A 467 11.89 -5.97 -1.95
CA VAL A 467 13.20 -6.59 -1.66
C VAL A 467 13.07 -8.11 -1.60
N LEU A 468 11.97 -8.58 -1.01
CA LEU A 468 11.70 -10.00 -0.88
C LEU A 468 11.54 -10.66 -2.25
N GLU A 469 10.87 -9.99 -3.20
CA GLU A 469 10.68 -10.46 -4.57
C GLU A 469 11.95 -10.36 -5.41
N ASP A 470 12.59 -9.19 -5.45
CA ASP A 470 13.70 -8.89 -6.35
C ASP A 470 14.97 -9.71 -6.04
N PHE A 471 15.16 -10.09 -4.77
CA PHE A 471 16.34 -10.83 -4.30
C PHE A 471 16.03 -12.24 -3.82
N GLY A 472 14.79 -12.71 -4.00
CA GLY A 472 14.41 -14.11 -3.80
C GLY A 472 14.22 -14.55 -2.34
N PHE A 473 14.17 -13.62 -1.39
CA PHE A 473 13.84 -13.97 0.00
C PHE A 473 12.42 -14.54 0.11
N ASN A 474 11.46 -14.10 -0.71
CA ASN A 474 10.10 -14.63 -0.75
C ASN A 474 9.98 -16.11 -1.17
N ARG A 475 11.08 -16.71 -1.66
CA ARG A 475 11.13 -18.12 -2.07
C ARG A 475 11.74 -19.02 -1.00
N LEU A 476 12.19 -18.43 0.11
CA LEU A 476 12.78 -19.13 1.24
C LEU A 476 11.74 -19.31 2.35
N VAL A 477 11.79 -20.47 3.00
CA VAL A 477 10.84 -20.85 4.06
C VAL A 477 11.46 -20.75 5.45
N SER A 478 12.75 -21.06 5.54
CA SER A 478 13.48 -21.09 6.81
C SER A 478 14.12 -19.74 7.11
N PHE A 479 14.00 -19.25 8.35
CA PHE A 479 14.73 -18.05 8.81
C PHE A 479 16.24 -18.26 8.67
N ALA A 480 16.73 -19.47 8.93
CA ALA A 480 18.14 -19.80 8.74
C ALA A 480 18.59 -19.62 7.28
N ASP A 481 17.74 -19.95 6.31
CA ASP A 481 18.04 -19.75 4.89
C ASP A 481 17.96 -18.27 4.49
N HIS A 482 17.03 -17.49 5.07
CA HIS A 482 17.03 -16.04 4.93
C HIS A 482 18.34 -15.42 5.44
N CYS A 483 18.84 -15.86 6.60
CA CYS A 483 20.12 -15.42 7.13
C CYS A 483 21.30 -15.84 6.24
N LYS A 484 21.27 -17.04 5.64
CA LYS A 484 22.32 -17.48 4.69
C LYS A 484 22.32 -16.62 3.42
N LEU A 485 21.14 -16.30 2.89
CA LEU A 485 20.99 -15.44 1.72
C LEU A 485 21.41 -13.99 2.02
N LEU A 486 21.01 -13.44 3.17
CA LEU A 486 21.48 -12.13 3.63
C LEU A 486 23.01 -12.13 3.82
N GLY A 487 23.56 -13.20 4.40
CA GLY A 487 25.00 -13.40 4.57
C GLY A 487 25.76 -13.47 3.24
N LEU A 488 25.16 -14.04 2.20
CA LEU A 488 25.71 -14.04 0.83
C LEU A 488 25.79 -12.60 0.27
N TYR A 489 24.71 -11.83 0.37
CA TYR A 489 24.70 -10.43 -0.10
C TYR A 489 25.63 -9.54 0.74
N LYS A 490 25.73 -9.78 2.05
CA LYS A 490 26.71 -9.14 2.94
C LYS A 490 28.15 -9.43 2.50
N GLY A 491 28.43 -10.65 2.03
CA GLY A 491 29.72 -11.03 1.47
C GLY A 491 30.08 -10.25 0.20
N LEU A 492 29.10 -9.95 -0.67
CA LEU A 492 29.32 -9.11 -1.86
C LEU A 492 29.64 -7.67 -1.46
N TRP A 493 28.92 -7.12 -0.48
CA TRP A 493 29.17 -5.77 0.00
C TRP A 493 30.55 -5.64 0.64
N LEU A 494 30.96 -6.61 1.48
CA LEU A 494 32.24 -6.57 2.19
C LEU A 494 33.46 -6.65 1.27
N GLY A 495 33.32 -7.06 0.02
CA GLY A 495 34.40 -6.93 -0.96
C GLY A 495 34.02 -6.02 -2.12
N ASP A 496 33.50 -4.85 -1.76
CA ASP A 496 33.41 -3.63 -2.56
C ASP A 496 32.51 -3.70 -3.80
N VAL A 497 31.52 -4.60 -3.83
CA VAL A 497 30.45 -4.55 -4.84
C VAL A 497 29.48 -3.42 -4.49
N LEU A 498 29.30 -2.47 -5.41
CA LEU A 498 28.44 -1.31 -5.19
C LEU A 498 26.95 -1.69 -5.26
N VAL A 499 26.11 -0.98 -4.51
CA VAL A 499 24.65 -1.17 -4.50
C VAL A 499 24.05 -0.97 -5.89
N GLU A 500 24.60 -0.02 -6.66
CA GLU A 500 24.22 0.25 -8.04
C GLU A 500 24.51 -0.93 -8.96
N ASP A 501 25.59 -1.68 -8.71
CA ASP A 501 25.93 -2.88 -9.48
C ASP A 501 24.98 -4.03 -9.14
N ILE A 502 24.64 -4.20 -7.85
CA ILE A 502 23.65 -5.20 -7.41
C ILE A 502 22.28 -4.90 -8.02
N HIS A 503 21.85 -3.64 -8.01
CA HIS A 503 20.61 -3.23 -8.67
C HIS A 503 20.66 -3.50 -10.18
N ARG A 504 21.76 -3.16 -10.86
CA ARG A 504 21.95 -3.42 -12.28
C ARG A 504 21.86 -4.92 -12.60
N TRP A 505 22.52 -5.77 -11.80
CA TRP A 505 22.48 -7.22 -11.98
C TRP A 505 21.07 -7.80 -11.80
N GLN A 506 20.27 -7.18 -10.92
CA GLN A 506 18.88 -7.57 -10.72
C GLN A 506 18.01 -7.20 -11.93
N VAL A 507 18.09 -5.95 -12.39
CA VAL A 507 17.32 -5.45 -13.55
C VAL A 507 17.67 -6.20 -14.83
N GLU A 508 18.93 -6.56 -15.01
CA GLU A 508 19.42 -7.32 -16.17
C GLU A 508 19.13 -8.82 -16.09
N GLY A 509 18.66 -9.33 -14.93
CA GLY A 509 18.49 -10.76 -14.68
C GLY A 509 19.81 -11.55 -14.64
N THR A 510 20.94 -10.88 -14.40
CA THR A 510 22.29 -11.45 -14.42
C THR A 510 22.86 -11.72 -13.02
N LEU A 511 22.05 -11.55 -11.96
CA LEU A 511 22.39 -11.79 -10.55
C LEU A 511 23.20 -13.08 -10.33
N ILE A 512 22.69 -14.24 -10.75
CA ILE A 512 23.36 -15.53 -10.53
C ILE A 512 24.75 -15.57 -11.19
N ALA A 513 24.84 -15.10 -12.44
CA ALA A 513 26.08 -15.12 -13.21
C ALA A 513 27.15 -14.23 -12.58
N ASN A 514 26.76 -13.03 -12.13
CA ASN A 514 27.67 -12.06 -11.54
C ASN A 514 28.10 -12.44 -10.12
N ILE A 515 27.19 -13.01 -9.30
CA ILE A 515 27.54 -13.56 -7.97
C ILE A 515 28.56 -14.68 -8.12
N LYS A 516 28.32 -15.63 -9.05
CA LYS A 516 29.28 -16.69 -9.37
C LYS A 516 30.62 -16.12 -9.79
N LYS A 517 30.62 -15.19 -10.76
CA LYS A 517 31.84 -14.55 -11.28
C LYS A 517 32.64 -13.88 -10.17
N TYR A 518 31.99 -13.26 -9.20
CA TYR A 518 32.63 -12.61 -8.07
C TYR A 518 33.26 -13.62 -7.10
N PHE A 519 32.46 -14.54 -6.56
CA PHE A 519 32.96 -15.50 -5.56
C PHE A 519 33.96 -16.52 -6.12
N TYR A 520 33.90 -16.85 -7.41
CA TYR A 520 34.92 -17.70 -8.05
C TYR A 520 36.30 -17.06 -8.13
N GLN A 521 36.42 -15.72 -8.02
CA GLN A 521 37.72 -15.03 -7.96
C GLN A 521 38.39 -15.15 -6.59
N ILE A 522 37.61 -15.48 -5.55
CA ILE A 522 38.11 -15.68 -4.18
C ILE A 522 38.62 -17.13 -4.06
N ASN A 523 39.70 -17.36 -3.31
CA ASN A 523 40.21 -18.72 -3.05
C ASN A 523 39.15 -19.55 -2.30
N GLU A 524 39.01 -20.84 -2.63
CA GLU A 524 38.02 -21.76 -2.05
C GLU A 524 37.97 -21.76 -0.53
N ALA A 525 39.13 -21.69 0.14
CA ALA A 525 39.23 -21.63 1.59
C ALA A 525 38.58 -20.36 2.21
N ASN A 526 38.42 -19.29 1.42
CA ASN A 526 38.01 -17.96 1.88
C ASN A 526 36.63 -17.54 1.34
N ARG A 527 35.91 -18.42 0.61
CA ARG A 527 34.59 -18.10 0.01
C ARG A 527 33.43 -18.05 1.01
N GLY A 528 33.65 -18.50 2.26
CA GLY A 528 32.62 -18.62 3.29
C GLY A 528 31.61 -19.74 3.02
N GLY A 529 30.79 -20.09 4.04
CA GLY A 529 29.81 -21.18 3.95
C GLY A 529 28.53 -20.85 3.17
N TYR A 530 28.27 -19.55 2.91
CA TYR A 530 27.03 -19.10 2.26
C TYR A 530 27.03 -19.30 0.74
N PHE A 531 28.18 -19.16 0.08
CA PHE A 531 28.29 -19.34 -1.38
C PHE A 531 28.11 -20.81 -1.82
N PRO A 532 28.71 -21.82 -1.15
CA PRO A 532 28.42 -23.23 -1.41
C PRO A 532 26.93 -23.58 -1.22
N TRP A 533 26.29 -23.04 -0.18
CA TRP A 533 24.85 -23.19 0.01
C TRP A 533 24.04 -22.56 -1.13
N PHE A 534 24.42 -21.36 -1.60
CA PHE A 534 23.76 -20.70 -2.73
C PHE A 534 23.86 -21.49 -4.04
N LEU A 535 24.99 -22.15 -4.30
CA LEU A 535 25.17 -23.01 -5.49
C LEU A 535 24.19 -24.21 -5.50
N GLY A 536 23.77 -24.70 -4.34
CA GLY A 536 22.73 -25.72 -4.20
C GLY A 536 21.30 -25.17 -4.33
N ASN A 537 21.11 -23.84 -4.28
CA ASN A 537 19.80 -23.19 -4.18
C ASN A 537 19.55 -22.13 -5.27
N LEU A 538 20.15 -22.32 -6.46
CA LEU A 538 20.04 -21.35 -7.57
C LEU A 538 18.60 -21.09 -8.04
N HIS A 539 17.71 -22.07 -7.86
CA HIS A 539 16.29 -22.00 -8.18
C HIS A 539 15.57 -20.81 -7.51
N ILE A 540 16.10 -20.29 -6.40
CA ILE A 540 15.61 -19.09 -5.70
C ILE A 540 15.59 -17.85 -6.61
N LEU A 541 16.40 -17.80 -7.66
CA LEU A 541 16.48 -16.66 -8.58
C LEU A 541 16.06 -16.98 -10.03
N GLU A 542 15.66 -18.22 -10.35
CA GLU A 542 15.51 -18.70 -11.75
C GLU A 542 14.08 -18.73 -12.34
N LYS A 543 12.98 -18.75 -11.55
CA LYS A 543 11.60 -18.78 -12.11
C LYS A 543 10.58 -17.99 -11.29
N PRO A 544 9.66 -17.23 -11.92
CA PRO A 544 8.47 -16.72 -11.24
C PRO A 544 7.43 -17.84 -11.12
N LEU A 545 7.21 -18.35 -9.91
CA LEU A 545 6.00 -19.09 -9.57
C LEU A 545 4.91 -18.08 -9.19
N THR A 546 3.65 -18.40 -9.49
CA THR A 546 2.49 -17.66 -9.02
C THR A 546 2.46 -17.64 -7.49
N GLN A 547 2.16 -16.47 -6.88
CA GLN A 547 2.14 -16.25 -5.42
C GLN A 547 1.28 -17.27 -4.65
N GLU A 548 0.26 -17.84 -5.30
CA GLU A 548 -0.60 -18.89 -4.74
C GLU A 548 0.10 -20.26 -4.66
N ASP A 549 0.92 -20.62 -5.66
CA ASP A 549 1.68 -21.88 -5.69
C ASP A 549 2.90 -21.82 -4.77
N SER A 550 3.48 -20.63 -4.55
CA SER A 550 4.54 -20.44 -3.57
C SER A 550 3.99 -20.57 -2.15
N ILE A 551 2.90 -19.87 -1.79
CA ILE A 551 2.31 -19.97 -0.44
C ILE A 551 1.87 -21.40 -0.12
N GLN A 552 1.25 -22.12 -1.06
CA GLN A 552 0.86 -23.51 -0.82
C GLN A 552 2.06 -24.46 -0.67
N ASN A 553 3.10 -24.33 -1.49
CA ASN A 553 4.32 -25.13 -1.33
C ASN A 553 5.06 -24.77 -0.03
N ILE A 554 5.14 -23.49 0.33
CA ILE A 554 5.78 -23.01 1.57
C ILE A 554 5.04 -23.58 2.79
N LEU A 555 3.70 -23.46 2.85
CA LEU A 555 2.90 -24.00 3.95
C LEU A 555 2.97 -25.53 4.03
N ALA A 556 2.93 -26.24 2.90
CA ALA A 556 3.08 -27.69 2.88
C ALA A 556 4.46 -28.12 3.44
N THR A 557 5.54 -27.53 2.91
CA THR A 557 6.91 -27.89 3.31
C THR A 557 7.24 -27.46 4.75
N PHE A 558 6.68 -26.34 5.23
CA PHE A 558 6.92 -25.81 6.58
C PHE A 558 6.43 -26.77 7.66
N TYR A 559 5.22 -27.31 7.50
CA TYR A 559 4.63 -28.25 8.47
C TYR A 559 5.05 -29.71 8.21
N ASP A 560 5.38 -30.11 6.98
CA ASP A 560 5.72 -31.50 6.67
C ASP A 560 6.94 -32.02 7.46
N GLN A 561 7.93 -31.17 7.73
CA GLN A 561 9.08 -31.54 8.56
C GLN A 561 8.71 -31.77 10.03
N ALA A 562 7.69 -31.07 10.54
CA ALA A 562 7.21 -31.20 11.91
C ALA A 562 6.38 -32.47 12.13
N LYS A 563 5.75 -33.01 11.08
CA LYS A 563 4.93 -34.24 11.16
C LYS A 563 5.69 -35.44 11.75
N ALA A 564 7.00 -35.54 11.49
CA ALA A 564 7.81 -36.64 12.00
C ALA A 564 7.91 -36.71 13.54
N TYR A 565 7.60 -35.60 14.23
CA TYR A 565 7.64 -35.50 15.69
C TYR A 565 6.27 -35.72 16.35
N LEU A 566 5.19 -35.78 15.57
CA LEU A 566 3.85 -36.13 16.06
C LEU A 566 3.76 -37.63 16.36
N ASP A 567 2.83 -37.99 17.25
CA ASP A 567 2.45 -39.38 17.47
C ASP A 567 1.95 -40.01 16.16
N LYS A 568 2.21 -41.31 15.96
CA LYS A 568 1.92 -42.02 14.69
C LYS A 568 0.48 -41.83 14.18
N GLU A 569 -0.47 -41.67 15.09
CA GLU A 569 -1.89 -41.46 14.80
C GLU A 569 -2.20 -40.07 14.21
N ASP A 570 -1.33 -39.09 14.44
CA ASP A 570 -1.51 -37.69 14.03
C ASP A 570 -0.64 -37.28 12.85
N GLN A 571 0.36 -38.09 12.48
CA GLN A 571 1.28 -37.78 11.37
C GLN A 571 0.57 -37.61 10.01
N HIS A 572 -0.61 -38.20 9.85
CA HIS A 572 -1.42 -38.11 8.64
C HIS A 572 -2.45 -36.97 8.66
N LYS A 573 -2.60 -36.26 9.79
CA LYS A 573 -3.60 -35.20 9.96
C LYS A 573 -3.04 -33.85 9.52
N GLN A 574 -3.91 -32.99 9.00
CA GLN A 574 -3.59 -31.58 8.75
C GLN A 574 -3.59 -30.79 10.07
N PRO A 575 -2.88 -29.65 10.17
CA PRO A 575 -2.78 -28.86 11.40
C PRO A 575 -4.15 -28.52 12.03
N SER A 576 -5.14 -28.20 11.19
CA SER A 576 -6.51 -27.87 11.60
C SER A 576 -7.37 -29.07 12.05
N GLN A 577 -6.83 -30.30 11.97
CA GLN A 577 -7.50 -31.54 12.39
C GLN A 577 -6.91 -32.11 13.68
N LEU A 578 -5.90 -31.45 14.25
CA LEU A 578 -5.33 -31.82 15.54
C LEU A 578 -6.24 -31.29 16.64
N GLU A 579 -6.58 -32.14 17.60
CA GLU A 579 -7.35 -31.79 18.80
C GLU A 579 -6.57 -32.32 20.02
N PRO A 580 -6.56 -31.61 21.15
CA PRO A 580 -7.22 -30.31 21.44
C PRO A 580 -6.45 -29.08 20.89
N GLU A 581 -7.03 -27.88 20.98
CA GLU A 581 -6.40 -26.59 20.58
C GLU A 581 -4.96 -26.40 21.09
N ALA A 582 -4.64 -26.88 22.31
CA ALA A 582 -3.29 -26.84 22.87
C ALA A 582 -2.27 -27.60 21.98
N LYS A 583 -2.70 -28.69 21.35
CA LYS A 583 -1.91 -29.50 20.44
C LYS A 583 -1.62 -28.78 19.12
N ILE A 584 -2.61 -28.04 18.59
CA ILE A 584 -2.43 -27.18 17.41
C ILE A 584 -1.35 -26.12 17.70
N GLN A 585 -1.48 -25.41 18.81
CA GLN A 585 -0.55 -24.33 19.18
C GLN A 585 0.88 -24.85 19.43
N CYS A 586 1.02 -25.99 20.11
CA CYS A 586 2.32 -26.63 20.29
C CYS A 586 2.93 -27.12 18.98
N TYR A 587 2.10 -27.60 18.03
CA TYR A 587 2.57 -28.04 16.72
C TYR A 587 3.10 -26.87 15.88
N GLU A 588 2.43 -25.71 15.95
CA GLU A 588 2.90 -24.48 15.30
C GLU A 588 4.23 -23.98 15.89
N ILE A 589 4.40 -24.01 17.21
CA ILE A 589 5.70 -23.72 17.85
C ILE A 589 6.78 -24.69 17.38
N LEU A 590 6.49 -26.00 17.36
CA LEU A 590 7.44 -27.01 16.90
C LEU A 590 7.90 -26.74 15.45
N ALA A 591 6.95 -26.47 14.54
CA ALA A 591 7.27 -26.11 13.16
C ALA A 591 8.13 -24.84 13.10
N THR A 592 7.78 -23.82 13.89
CA THR A 592 8.52 -22.56 13.96
C THR A 592 9.98 -22.75 14.43
N VAL A 593 10.21 -23.52 15.50
CA VAL A 593 11.56 -23.75 16.04
C VAL A 593 12.41 -24.69 15.17
N LEU A 594 11.79 -25.60 14.42
CA LEU A 594 12.47 -26.43 13.40
C LEU A 594 13.12 -25.54 12.34
N HIS A 595 12.40 -24.51 11.89
CA HIS A 595 12.87 -23.53 10.91
C HIS A 595 13.74 -22.41 11.48
N ALA A 596 14.19 -22.54 12.74
CA ALA A 596 15.01 -21.55 13.45
C ALA A 596 14.37 -20.16 13.55
N ALA A 597 13.04 -20.10 13.50
CA ALA A 597 12.27 -18.87 13.68
C ALA A 597 11.68 -18.79 15.09
N HIS A 598 11.10 -17.64 15.43
CA HIS A 598 10.19 -17.48 16.57
C HIS A 598 8.86 -16.90 16.08
N SER A 599 7.80 -16.99 16.89
CA SER A 599 6.50 -16.45 16.53
C SER A 599 6.55 -14.93 16.38
N ASN A 600 5.67 -14.35 15.57
CA ASN A 600 5.50 -12.91 15.43
C ASN A 600 4.41 -12.37 16.37
N PRO A 601 4.42 -11.09 16.76
CA PRO A 601 3.42 -10.52 17.68
C PRO A 601 1.96 -10.61 17.23
N VAL A 602 1.70 -10.77 15.93
CA VAL A 602 0.35 -10.93 15.35
C VAL A 602 -0.19 -12.35 15.59
N GLN A 603 0.71 -13.34 15.74
CA GLN A 603 0.34 -14.74 15.99
C GLN A 603 -0.06 -14.97 17.45
N LYS A 604 -1.11 -15.78 17.65
CA LYS A 604 -1.59 -16.18 18.98
C LYS A 604 -0.49 -16.85 19.83
N ASN A 605 0.39 -17.61 19.21
CA ASN A 605 1.47 -18.32 19.89
C ASN A 605 2.51 -17.40 20.53
N TRP A 606 2.73 -16.20 19.98
CA TRP A 606 3.62 -15.23 20.59
C TRP A 606 3.12 -14.80 21.97
N TYR A 607 1.80 -14.62 22.11
CA TYR A 607 1.18 -14.38 23.40
C TYR A 607 1.21 -15.64 24.28
N SER A 608 0.67 -16.76 23.78
CA SER A 608 0.48 -18.00 24.53
C SER A 608 1.76 -18.61 25.12
N PHE A 609 2.89 -18.52 24.41
CA PHE A 609 4.17 -19.07 24.83
C PHE A 609 5.08 -18.03 25.50
N GLY A 610 4.53 -16.90 25.92
CA GLY A 610 5.24 -15.96 26.78
C GLY A 610 6.31 -15.11 26.08
N PHE A 611 6.36 -15.07 24.75
CA PHE A 611 7.19 -14.10 24.04
C PHE A 611 6.78 -12.66 24.36
N CYS A 612 5.50 -12.45 24.69
CA CYS A 612 5.02 -11.18 25.25
C CYS A 612 5.71 -10.76 26.56
N THR A 613 6.46 -11.62 27.23
CA THR A 613 7.23 -11.27 28.42
C THR A 613 8.63 -10.72 28.11
N CYS A 614 9.16 -10.98 26.91
CA CYS A 614 10.49 -10.56 26.46
C CYS A 614 10.61 -9.05 26.26
N THR A 615 11.72 -8.45 26.68
CA THR A 615 11.96 -7.01 26.61
C THR A 615 12.34 -6.52 25.22
N ASP A 616 13.04 -7.35 24.44
CA ASP A 616 13.47 -7.04 23.08
C ASP A 616 13.51 -8.30 22.18
N GLU A 617 13.76 -8.09 20.88
CA GLU A 617 13.87 -9.14 19.86
C GLU A 617 15.00 -10.16 20.15
N ARG A 618 16.05 -9.76 20.88
CA ARG A 618 17.15 -10.65 21.26
C ARG A 618 16.68 -11.61 22.35
N GLU A 619 15.94 -11.12 23.33
CA GLU A 619 15.30 -11.96 24.35
C GLU A 619 14.26 -12.89 23.72
N GLU A 620 13.46 -12.42 22.75
CA GLU A 620 12.55 -13.29 21.97
C GLU A 620 13.30 -14.39 21.20
N SER A 621 14.40 -14.05 20.53
CA SER A 621 15.28 -15.01 19.86
C SER A 621 15.86 -16.04 20.83
N THR A 622 16.23 -15.60 22.04
CA THR A 622 16.76 -16.48 23.10
C THR A 622 15.66 -17.40 23.64
N LEU A 623 14.42 -16.93 23.75
CA LEU A 623 13.28 -17.77 24.13
C LEU A 623 12.93 -18.79 23.04
N GLY A 624 12.99 -18.39 21.76
CA GLY A 624 12.87 -19.31 20.63
C GLY A 624 13.94 -20.40 20.66
N LEU A 625 15.18 -20.03 21.00
CA LEU A 625 16.27 -20.97 21.22
C LEU A 625 16.03 -21.92 22.41
N LEU A 626 15.44 -21.44 23.50
CA LEU A 626 15.06 -22.27 24.63
C LEU A 626 14.05 -23.36 24.20
N TYR A 627 12.99 -22.99 23.49
CA TYR A 627 12.01 -23.95 22.96
C TYR A 627 12.63 -24.92 21.95
N ARG A 628 13.53 -24.43 21.10
CA ARG A 628 14.30 -25.28 20.17
C ARG A 628 15.14 -26.30 20.90
N ARG A 629 15.88 -25.90 21.94
CA ARG A 629 16.69 -26.81 22.75
C ARG A 629 15.84 -27.83 23.51
N LEU A 630 14.66 -27.42 23.98
CA LEU A 630 13.71 -28.30 24.66
C LEU A 630 13.20 -29.41 23.73
N LEU A 631 12.83 -29.07 22.50
CA LEU A 631 12.19 -30.00 21.56
C LEU A 631 13.18 -30.77 20.67
N LEU A 632 14.29 -30.15 20.27
CA LEU A 632 15.20 -30.66 19.23
C LEU A 632 16.64 -30.90 19.73
N GLY A 633 16.96 -30.46 20.96
CA GLY A 633 18.31 -30.56 21.53
C GLY A 633 19.30 -29.69 20.75
N ASN A 634 20.50 -30.21 20.50
CA ASN A 634 21.55 -29.50 19.74
C ASN A 634 21.62 -29.93 18.25
N LYS A 635 20.77 -30.87 17.78
CA LYS A 635 20.92 -31.59 16.49
C LYS A 635 21.02 -30.71 15.25
N LEU A 636 20.37 -29.55 15.20
CA LEU A 636 20.36 -28.63 14.04
C LEU A 636 21.30 -27.42 14.21
N LEU A 637 21.97 -27.30 15.36
CA LEU A 637 22.92 -26.22 15.66
C LEU A 637 24.31 -26.56 15.10
N ASP A 638 24.63 -27.85 15.02
CA ASP A 638 25.84 -28.40 14.40
C ASP A 638 25.91 -28.13 12.88
N ASP A 639 24.77 -28.15 12.17
CA ASP A 639 24.69 -27.92 10.71
C ASP A 639 24.93 -26.46 10.28
N LEU A 640 24.78 -25.49 11.18
CA LEU A 640 24.85 -24.05 10.84
C LEU A 640 26.23 -23.41 11.06
N ARG A 641 27.10 -23.98 11.90
CA ARG A 641 28.39 -23.34 12.27
C ARG A 641 29.59 -24.30 12.48
N GLY A 642 29.48 -25.59 12.12
CA GLY A 642 30.59 -26.53 12.23
C GLY A 642 31.07 -26.79 13.67
N SER A 643 32.01 -27.73 13.79
CA SER A 643 32.35 -28.55 14.98
C SER A 643 32.85 -27.84 16.26
N ASN A 644 32.75 -26.51 16.38
CA ASN A 644 33.32 -25.74 17.51
C ASN A 644 32.28 -25.27 18.56
N GLN A 645 31.04 -25.79 18.55
CA GLN A 645 29.97 -25.32 19.45
C GLN A 645 29.97 -25.88 20.88
N HIS A 646 30.71 -26.96 21.18
CA HIS A 646 30.81 -27.49 22.54
C HIS A 646 31.30 -26.46 23.57
N VAL A 647 31.90 -25.35 23.12
CA VAL A 647 32.48 -24.31 23.96
C VAL A 647 31.47 -23.25 24.43
N PHE A 648 30.37 -22.99 23.70
CA PHE A 648 29.50 -21.82 23.98
C PHE A 648 28.17 -22.12 24.68
N TYR A 649 27.56 -23.30 24.49
CA TYR A 649 26.17 -23.57 24.95
C TYR A 649 26.01 -24.75 25.92
N GLY A 650 27.13 -25.39 26.31
CA GLY A 650 27.15 -26.53 27.23
C GLY A 650 26.67 -27.86 26.58
N PRO A 651 26.57 -28.94 27.38
CA PRO A 651 26.11 -30.25 26.90
C PRO A 651 24.66 -30.18 26.37
N ALA A 652 24.32 -31.06 25.43
CA ALA A 652 22.97 -31.15 24.88
C ALA A 652 21.98 -31.53 25.99
N PRO A 653 20.86 -30.79 26.16
CA PRO A 653 19.84 -31.15 27.12
C PRO A 653 19.10 -32.42 26.67
N GLN A 654 18.42 -33.07 27.61
CA GLN A 654 17.50 -34.15 27.26
C GLN A 654 16.30 -33.54 26.53
N THR A 655 15.93 -34.07 25.36
CA THR A 655 14.79 -33.54 24.60
C THR A 655 13.46 -33.99 25.19
N ALA A 656 12.47 -33.10 25.22
CA ALA A 656 11.08 -33.46 25.50
C ALA A 656 10.44 -34.07 24.26
N THR A 657 9.55 -35.06 24.45
CA THR A 657 8.69 -35.52 23.36
C THR A 657 7.62 -34.49 23.04
N PHE A 658 7.05 -34.53 21.83
CA PHE A 658 5.94 -33.63 21.49
C PHE A 658 4.75 -33.82 22.46
N THR A 659 4.48 -35.05 22.86
CA THR A 659 3.40 -35.42 23.79
C THR A 659 3.63 -34.89 25.20
N GLU A 660 4.86 -34.97 25.72
CA GLU A 660 5.25 -34.31 26.97
C GLU A 660 5.03 -32.79 26.89
N PHE A 661 5.39 -32.18 25.75
CA PHE A 661 5.33 -30.74 25.55
C PHE A 661 3.89 -30.20 25.52
N TRP A 662 3.00 -30.76 24.72
CA TRP A 662 1.63 -30.23 24.61
C TRP A 662 0.78 -30.50 25.86
N HIS A 663 1.00 -31.62 26.56
CA HIS A 663 0.36 -31.86 27.86
C HIS A 663 0.89 -30.91 28.95
N ALA A 664 2.19 -30.61 28.96
CA ALA A 664 2.75 -29.63 29.88
C ALA A 664 2.20 -28.23 29.62
N TYR A 665 1.98 -27.86 28.35
CA TYR A 665 1.35 -26.58 27.99
C TYR A 665 -0.12 -26.50 28.47
N GLU A 666 -0.92 -27.51 28.15
CA GLU A 666 -2.34 -27.55 28.54
C GLU A 666 -2.53 -27.48 30.07
N SER A 667 -1.68 -28.20 30.81
CA SER A 667 -1.72 -28.25 32.28
C SER A 667 -1.02 -27.09 33.00
N GLY A 668 -0.39 -26.15 32.27
CA GLY A 668 0.36 -25.03 32.87
C GLY A 668 1.67 -25.45 33.55
N LYS A 669 2.25 -26.60 33.16
CA LYS A 669 3.46 -27.21 33.72
C LYS A 669 4.70 -27.09 32.82
N LEU A 670 4.69 -26.16 31.86
CA LEU A 670 5.84 -25.96 30.96
C LEU A 670 7.12 -25.64 31.72
N ILE A 671 7.03 -24.90 32.83
CA ILE A 671 8.19 -24.58 33.67
C ILE A 671 8.81 -25.84 34.28
N GLU A 672 7.98 -26.74 34.82
CA GLU A 672 8.44 -28.02 35.37
C GLU A 672 9.12 -28.87 34.30
N LEU A 673 8.56 -28.90 33.08
CA LEU A 673 9.14 -29.61 31.95
C LEU A 673 10.51 -29.02 31.55
N ILE A 674 10.62 -27.71 31.40
CA ILE A 674 11.88 -27.02 31.06
C ILE A 674 12.96 -27.32 32.09
N ASP A 675 12.62 -27.26 33.38
CA ASP A 675 13.57 -27.51 34.47
C ASP A 675 14.00 -28.98 34.51
N SER A 676 13.06 -29.92 34.31
CA SER A 676 13.36 -31.37 34.27
C SER A 676 14.32 -31.77 33.15
N LYS A 677 14.38 -30.99 32.06
CA LYS A 677 15.24 -31.25 30.89
C LYS A 677 16.59 -30.52 30.97
N GLY A 678 16.90 -29.86 32.09
CA GLY A 678 18.19 -29.22 32.35
C GLY A 678 18.32 -27.80 31.79
N LEU A 679 17.22 -27.15 31.42
CA LEU A 679 17.20 -25.80 30.85
C LEU A 679 16.87 -24.69 31.88
N GLN A 680 16.83 -25.04 33.17
CA GLN A 680 16.51 -24.12 34.27
C GLN A 680 17.37 -22.85 34.28
N LYS A 681 18.68 -22.98 34.05
CA LYS A 681 19.59 -21.81 34.06
C LYS A 681 19.21 -20.79 32.99
N MET A 682 18.90 -21.25 31.78
CA MET A 682 18.48 -20.39 30.67
C MET A 682 17.10 -19.79 30.93
N ARG A 683 16.18 -20.57 31.51
CA ARG A 683 14.85 -20.09 31.89
C ARG A 683 14.91 -18.95 32.91
N LEU A 684 15.83 -19.02 33.88
CA LEU A 684 15.98 -18.00 34.93
C LEU A 684 16.50 -16.65 34.41
N GLU A 685 17.02 -16.58 33.18
CA GLU A 685 17.41 -15.33 32.53
C GLU A 685 16.17 -14.46 32.18
N PHE A 686 15.00 -15.06 32.03
CA PHE A 686 13.76 -14.36 31.71
C PHE A 686 12.99 -13.94 32.97
N LYS A 687 12.85 -12.63 33.19
CA LYS A 687 12.29 -12.06 34.43
C LYS A 687 10.86 -12.50 34.74
N PHE A 688 9.98 -12.55 33.73
CA PHE A 688 8.54 -12.78 33.93
C PHE A 688 8.03 -14.11 33.38
N LEU A 689 8.86 -14.84 32.62
CA LEU A 689 8.46 -16.05 31.91
C LEU A 689 7.93 -17.14 32.85
N GLN A 690 8.56 -17.32 34.02
CA GLN A 690 8.12 -18.29 35.02
C GLN A 690 6.69 -18.02 35.48
N TRP A 691 6.40 -16.78 35.85
CA TRP A 691 5.07 -16.41 36.34
C TRP A 691 4.02 -16.55 35.25
N PHE A 692 4.35 -16.12 34.03
CA PHE A 692 3.43 -16.18 32.89
C PHE A 692 3.04 -17.63 32.51
N LEU A 693 4.02 -18.53 32.38
CA LEU A 693 3.80 -19.91 31.93
C LEU A 693 3.34 -20.87 33.06
N SER A 694 3.37 -20.44 34.32
CA SER A 694 2.83 -21.23 35.45
C SER A 694 1.30 -21.16 35.54
N LEU A 695 0.68 -20.23 34.83
CA LEU A 695 -0.77 -20.11 34.72
C LEU A 695 -1.25 -20.94 33.53
N SER A 696 -2.30 -21.74 33.72
CA SER A 696 -2.94 -22.47 32.61
C SER A 696 -3.42 -21.48 31.54
N PRO A 697 -3.32 -21.81 30.24
CA PRO A 697 -3.80 -20.95 29.14
C PRO A 697 -5.29 -20.55 29.24
N SER A 698 -6.06 -21.30 30.02
CA SER A 698 -7.49 -21.06 30.29
C SER A 698 -7.76 -19.98 31.35
N ARG A 699 -6.75 -19.55 32.12
CA ARG A 699 -6.91 -18.51 33.15
C ARG A 699 -6.68 -17.11 32.59
N PRO A 700 -7.41 -16.09 33.08
CA PRO A 700 -7.15 -14.69 32.74
C PRO A 700 -5.73 -14.28 33.15
N GLN A 701 -4.97 -13.76 32.19
CA GLN A 701 -3.66 -13.16 32.39
C GLN A 701 -3.79 -11.67 32.70
N ALA A 702 -2.73 -11.06 33.27
CA ALA A 702 -2.69 -9.61 33.45
C ALA A 702 -2.85 -8.89 32.10
N SER A 703 -3.75 -7.91 32.03
CA SER A 703 -4.10 -7.23 30.78
C SER A 703 -2.94 -6.46 30.14
N VAL A 704 -1.87 -6.20 30.90
CA VAL A 704 -0.67 -5.53 30.40
C VAL A 704 0.05 -6.35 29.33
N TRP A 705 -0.08 -7.68 29.37
CA TRP A 705 0.50 -8.52 28.32
C TRP A 705 -0.22 -8.32 26.99
N SER A 706 -1.54 -8.09 27.01
CA SER A 706 -2.29 -7.71 25.81
C SER A 706 -1.88 -6.32 25.32
N LEU A 707 -1.57 -5.40 26.24
CA LEU A 707 -1.07 -4.06 25.87
C LEU A 707 0.28 -4.18 25.19
N LYS A 708 1.17 -5.01 25.73
CA LYS A 708 2.49 -5.25 25.16
C LYS A 708 2.43 -5.91 23.79
N GLN A 709 1.50 -6.85 23.58
CA GLN A 709 1.24 -7.40 22.25
C GLN A 709 0.78 -6.32 21.28
N PHE A 710 -0.14 -5.45 21.69
CA PHE A 710 -0.63 -4.35 20.84
C PHE A 710 0.48 -3.35 20.49
N VAL A 711 1.36 -3.04 21.44
CA VAL A 711 2.55 -2.20 21.23
C VAL A 711 3.55 -2.87 20.29
N ALA A 712 3.75 -4.19 20.40
CA ALA A 712 4.67 -4.94 19.55
C ALA A 712 4.15 -5.09 18.10
N ILE A 713 2.83 -5.18 17.90
CA ILE A 713 2.21 -5.18 16.56
C ILE A 713 2.40 -3.81 15.87
N ASP A 714 2.37 -2.71 16.64
CA ASP A 714 2.61 -1.33 16.17
C ASP A 714 1.79 -0.92 14.93
N ASN A 715 0.59 -1.49 14.76
CA ASN A 715 -0.28 -1.25 13.61
C ASN A 715 -1.75 -1.09 14.04
N PRO A 716 -2.10 0.01 14.74
CA PRO A 716 -3.45 0.27 15.24
C PRO A 716 -4.49 0.50 14.13
N ALA A 717 -4.05 0.63 12.86
CA ALA A 717 -4.92 0.84 11.71
C ALA A 717 -5.56 -0.46 11.21
N GLU A 718 -4.81 -1.56 11.24
CA GLU A 718 -5.25 -2.88 10.77
C GLU A 718 -5.70 -3.78 11.93
N VAL A 719 -5.02 -3.68 13.07
CA VAL A 719 -5.38 -4.40 14.30
C VAL A 719 -5.80 -3.36 15.33
N PRO A 720 -7.12 -3.09 15.51
CA PRO A 720 -7.58 -2.13 16.52
C PRO A 720 -7.43 -2.68 17.96
N PRO A 721 -7.41 -1.80 18.98
CA PRO A 721 -7.30 -2.24 20.38
C PRO A 721 -8.50 -3.11 20.77
N ASN A 722 -8.23 -4.26 21.40
CA ASN A 722 -9.27 -5.18 21.87
C ASN A 722 -10.06 -4.60 23.07
N GLU A 723 -11.16 -5.26 23.46
CA GLU A 723 -12.07 -4.79 24.51
C GLU A 723 -11.35 -4.55 25.85
N THR A 724 -10.41 -5.43 26.22
CA THR A 724 -9.59 -5.27 27.42
C THR A 724 -8.77 -3.98 27.38
N LEU A 725 -8.11 -3.69 26.26
CA LEU A 725 -7.32 -2.46 26.11
C LEU A 725 -8.17 -1.21 26.10
N GLN A 726 -9.35 -1.28 25.51
CA GLN A 726 -10.31 -0.19 25.50
C GLN A 726 -10.67 0.24 26.92
N VAL A 727 -10.98 -0.70 27.79
CA VAL A 727 -11.39 -0.45 29.18
C VAL A 727 -10.20 -0.16 30.10
N ASP A 728 -9.23 -1.07 30.14
CA ASP A 728 -8.16 -1.03 31.14
C ASP A 728 -7.20 0.13 30.89
N TYR A 729 -6.80 0.35 29.63
CA TYR A 729 -5.76 1.31 29.25
C TYR A 729 -6.31 2.57 28.60
N GLY A 730 -7.63 2.75 28.60
CA GLY A 730 -8.28 4.01 28.24
C GLY A 730 -8.40 4.26 26.72
N PHE A 731 -8.14 3.27 25.87
CA PHE A 731 -8.34 3.42 24.42
C PHE A 731 -9.81 3.70 24.05
N MET A 732 -10.78 3.38 24.92
CA MET A 732 -12.18 3.76 24.74
C MET A 732 -12.42 5.28 24.77
N ASN A 733 -11.50 6.05 25.37
CA ASN A 733 -11.61 7.50 25.48
C ASN A 733 -11.13 8.23 24.21
N CYS A 734 -10.45 7.54 23.30
CA CYS A 734 -9.93 8.12 22.06
C CYS A 734 -11.07 8.40 21.07
N GLN A 735 -11.23 9.66 20.68
CA GLN A 735 -12.21 10.13 19.71
C GLN A 735 -11.64 10.21 18.29
N THR A 736 -10.31 10.35 18.17
CA THR A 736 -9.61 10.43 16.88
C THR A 736 -8.52 9.36 16.77
N PHE A 737 -8.15 9.01 15.54
CA PHE A 737 -7.03 8.10 15.29
C PHE A 737 -5.69 8.67 15.77
N GLU A 738 -5.54 10.00 15.74
CA GLU A 738 -4.40 10.70 16.32
C GLU A 738 -4.28 10.42 17.83
N GLU A 739 -5.38 10.52 18.59
CA GLU A 739 -5.39 10.19 20.04
C GLU A 739 -5.03 8.72 20.29
N THR A 740 -5.47 7.79 19.43
CA THR A 740 -5.03 6.39 19.49
C THR A 740 -3.53 6.24 19.27
N CYS A 741 -2.95 6.93 18.29
CA CYS A 741 -1.51 6.91 18.04
C CYS A 741 -0.71 7.55 19.17
N ILE A 742 -1.21 8.65 19.75
CA ILE A 742 -0.57 9.31 20.90
C ILE A 742 -0.54 8.37 22.09
N LEU A 743 -1.68 7.77 22.44
CA LEU A 743 -1.78 6.86 23.58
C LEU A 743 -0.92 5.60 23.38
N LEU A 744 -0.88 5.06 22.16
CA LEU A 744 0.02 3.96 21.79
C LEU A 744 1.49 4.34 21.99
N GLU A 745 1.92 5.52 21.53
CA GLU A 745 3.30 5.99 21.65
C GLU A 745 3.69 6.26 23.12
N ILE A 746 2.76 6.74 23.96
CA ILE A 746 2.96 6.87 25.41
C ILE A 746 3.23 5.49 26.03
N TYR A 747 2.36 4.51 25.80
CA TYR A 747 2.55 3.17 26.35
C TYR A 747 3.79 2.46 25.79
N LYS A 748 4.13 2.69 24.52
CA LYS A 748 5.35 2.17 23.88
C LYS A 748 6.62 2.66 24.56
N ARG A 749 6.64 3.93 25.00
CA ARG A 749 7.76 4.50 25.75
C ARG A 749 7.76 4.03 27.20
N LEU A 750 6.59 4.04 27.83
CA LEU A 750 6.43 3.59 29.20
C LEU A 750 6.91 2.14 29.39
N LEU A 751 6.51 1.21 28.51
CA LEU A 751 6.91 -0.19 28.58
C LEU A 751 8.39 -0.46 28.26
N ARG A 752 9.17 0.54 27.83
CA ARG A 752 10.63 0.40 27.69
C ARG A 752 11.37 0.59 29.01
N GLU A 753 10.79 1.33 29.95
CA GLU A 753 11.43 1.71 31.21
C GLU A 753 10.68 1.20 32.44
N ALA A 754 9.35 1.17 32.40
CA ALA A 754 8.49 0.75 33.51
C ALA A 754 8.31 -0.77 33.56
N ASP A 755 8.13 -1.30 34.78
CA ASP A 755 7.76 -2.70 34.96
C ASP A 755 6.30 -2.92 34.50
N PRO A 756 6.04 -3.87 33.58
CA PRO A 756 4.69 -4.15 33.09
C PRO A 756 3.70 -4.49 34.20
N LEU A 757 4.12 -5.21 35.25
CA LEU A 757 3.22 -5.59 36.34
C LEU A 757 2.86 -4.39 37.23
N GLU A 758 3.80 -3.48 37.48
CA GLU A 758 3.53 -2.22 38.19
C GLU A 758 2.56 -1.33 37.40
N LEU A 759 2.69 -1.29 36.06
CA LEU A 759 1.74 -0.61 35.20
C LEU A 759 0.33 -1.23 35.30
N HIS A 760 0.24 -2.56 35.41
CA HIS A 760 -1.05 -3.24 35.61
C HIS A 760 -1.65 -2.92 36.98
N GLU A 761 -0.84 -2.84 38.03
CA GLU A 761 -1.30 -2.42 39.36
C GLU A 761 -1.80 -0.97 39.34
N ALA A 762 -1.08 -0.06 38.67
CA ALA A 762 -1.52 1.31 38.46
C ALA A 762 -2.83 1.39 37.67
N CYS A 763 -3.02 0.52 36.67
CA CYS A 763 -4.27 0.34 35.95
C CYS A 763 -5.42 0.01 36.91
N LEU A 764 -5.26 -1.04 37.73
CA LEU A 764 -6.28 -1.48 38.70
C LEU A 764 -6.53 -0.47 39.83
N ALA A 765 -5.57 0.41 40.11
CA ALA A 765 -5.71 1.51 41.05
C ALA A 765 -6.40 2.75 40.44
N GLY A 766 -6.63 2.78 39.13
CA GLY A 766 -7.16 3.95 38.42
C GLY A 766 -6.18 5.12 38.31
N LYS A 767 -4.87 4.84 38.40
CA LYS A 767 -3.77 5.83 38.49
C LYS A 767 -2.80 5.78 37.30
N LEU A 768 -3.31 5.46 36.11
CA LEU A 768 -2.48 5.31 34.90
C LEU A 768 -1.73 6.59 34.53
N PHE A 769 -2.39 7.75 34.65
CA PHE A 769 -1.77 9.02 34.31
C PHE A 769 -0.66 9.38 35.31
N GLU A 770 -0.93 9.26 36.61
CA GLU A 770 0.04 9.54 37.67
C GLU A 770 1.25 8.60 37.58
N PHE A 771 1.02 7.32 37.25
CA PHE A 771 2.09 6.38 37.01
C PHE A 771 2.93 6.78 35.80
N ALA A 772 2.32 7.14 34.68
CA ALA A 772 3.05 7.51 33.48
C ALA A 772 3.78 8.87 33.61
N GLU A 773 3.23 9.82 34.37
CA GLU A 773 3.85 11.11 34.71
C GLU A 773 5.15 10.93 35.50
N ALA A 774 5.26 9.86 36.31
CA ALA A 774 6.46 9.55 37.07
C ALA A 774 7.67 9.19 36.19
N TYR A 775 7.45 8.67 34.98
CA TYR A 775 8.51 8.33 34.02
C TYR A 775 8.76 9.44 33.02
N TYR A 776 7.68 10.03 32.47
CA TYR A 776 7.78 11.05 31.45
C TYR A 776 6.80 12.18 31.70
N HIS A 777 7.21 13.41 31.43
CA HIS A 777 6.27 14.54 31.43
C HIS A 777 5.24 14.35 30.30
N ILE A 778 3.99 14.10 30.68
CA ILE A 778 2.86 13.94 29.78
C ILE A 778 2.01 15.19 29.85
N ASP A 779 1.57 15.69 28.70
CA ASP A 779 0.64 16.82 28.64
C ASP A 779 -0.65 16.48 29.40
N GLU A 780 -1.05 17.36 30.30
CA GLU A 780 -2.24 17.25 31.14
C GLU A 780 -3.52 17.02 30.31
N SER A 781 -3.56 17.49 29.06
CA SER A 781 -4.67 17.24 28.13
C SER A 781 -4.87 15.75 27.81
N HIS A 782 -3.83 14.92 27.91
CA HIS A 782 -3.91 13.47 27.72
C HIS A 782 -4.44 12.72 28.95
N ARG A 783 -4.61 13.39 30.12
CA ARG A 783 -5.20 12.76 31.32
C ARG A 783 -6.58 12.16 31.04
N ARG A 784 -7.36 12.79 30.17
CA ARG A 784 -8.66 12.27 29.73
C ARG A 784 -8.54 10.89 29.08
N LEU A 785 -7.48 10.65 28.32
CA LEU A 785 -7.28 9.41 27.57
C LEU A 785 -6.96 8.24 28.50
N MET A 786 -6.20 8.47 29.58
CA MET A 786 -5.74 7.43 30.50
C MET A 786 -6.71 7.16 31.67
N LYS A 787 -7.97 7.61 31.57
CA LYS A 787 -9.01 7.27 32.55
C LYS A 787 -9.56 5.88 32.28
N ASN A 788 -9.74 5.08 33.32
CA ASN A 788 -10.37 3.78 33.23
C ASN A 788 -11.47 3.64 34.29
N LEU A 789 -12.16 2.49 34.32
CA LEU A 789 -13.28 2.24 35.23
C LEU A 789 -12.83 1.85 36.65
N TYR A 790 -11.52 1.83 36.92
CA TYR A 790 -10.97 1.39 38.19
C TYR A 790 -10.73 2.54 39.18
N PRO A 791 -10.72 2.26 40.50
CA PRO A 791 -11.05 0.97 41.12
C PRO A 791 -12.54 0.68 41.02
N LEU A 792 -12.90 -0.53 40.60
CA LEU A 792 -14.29 -1.00 40.65
C LEU A 792 -14.70 -0.98 42.12
N ARG A 793 -15.75 -0.21 42.47
CA ARG A 793 -16.29 -0.20 43.84
C ARG A 793 -16.63 -1.65 44.20
N ARG A 794 -16.06 -2.15 45.30
CA ARG A 794 -16.54 -3.38 45.92
C ARG A 794 -17.96 -3.09 46.41
N GLU A 795 -18.96 -3.68 45.76
CA GLU A 795 -20.26 -3.91 46.39
C GLU A 795 -20.16 -5.05 47.40
#